data_AF-A3AUQ7-F1
#
_entry.id   AF-A3AUQ7-F1
#
_cell.length_a   1.000
_cell.length_b   1.000
_cell.length_c   1.000
_cell.angle_alpha   90.00
_cell.angle_beta   90.00
_cell.angle_gamma   90.00
#
_symmetry.space_group_name_H-M   'P 1'
#
loop_
_entity.id
_entity.type
_entity.pdbx_description
1 polymer ?
#
loop_
_entity_poly.entity_id
_entity_poly.type
_entity_poly.pdbx_seq_one_letter_code
_entity_poly.pdbx_strand_id
1 'polypeptide(L)'
;MEFAIDNIFRPLRNLFTRTVGYIRALESEARWLKSQRDDVMKEVRLAERQGMEATNQVSHWLEAVASLLVRAIGIVAEFPRGGAAAGGLGLRAAYRLSKRADEARAEAVSLVEQRSTFQKVADAPVFACTEVLPTAAPSIGLDALLARVANAFQEGGTSVIGIYGAPGVGKTTLLHHFNNTFLSASAASMDIHLVIYVEVTERYSAGAVQKAIGGRLGLRWEDGKSTKEKALALCTYLHRWNFVLLLDDVWEPLNLAELGVPVPGRHGKSKVLLTTRLEHVCDQMDVTRKIKVECLSAADSWELFKNKVGNAFVTSREIQPLAQAMASRCGGLPLGLITVARAMACKRVTREWEHSMAVLNLAPWQLDGVEANLLVSLKRSYDSLRDDSLRICLLYCSLFSGETSKELLVESFIGEGFVSDVSADDMDDLYNKGHYMLGILVTSSLLEAAGDYHVTMHPMVRAMALWVVADCGRIDNKWLVRAGLVTSAAPRADKWTGAERVSLMRTGINELNDAPTCSVLKTLLLQSNRLLGRICHDFFSFMPCLRLLDLSDTLITALPSEINLLVTLQYLRLNNTTIRSLPAGIGALVNLRFLLLSNVPVQTIAAGVLNPLTALQVLCMDHCWSSWMDVGSCEPESGDSRKRRRHDLRQRVNLRELESLKSLQMLDISVQTLHSLEKLSQSPHLAEHLRNLHVQDCSDLPSIQFSPSSLWRHMSRLKGIIISGCCNLENVIITGGEYKGEQPWSLDRTVSMMRYRVPDKPLDVDSVYRPQTSQSLDMDCRKLVPLLPSLQSIILRKLPKAKIVWQGGSLEYLSSLSISSCSVLEHLISYDTEGLSHGSPAETVFPSLKELELHDLPNMRSIGPESIAVNFPSLASLKVVRCSRLKKLNLVAGCLKELQCTQTWWNKLVWEDENLKTVFLSSVKPLA
;
A
#
# COMPACT_ATOMS: atom_id res chain seq x y z
N MET A 1 112.71 12.86 -31.36
CA MET A 1 111.69 13.09 -30.30
C MET A 1 110.29 13.21 -30.89
N GLU A 2 110.09 13.93 -31.99
CA GLU A 2 108.79 14.01 -32.72
C GLU A 2 108.25 12.65 -33.21
N PHE A 3 109.11 11.73 -33.68
CA PHE A 3 108.69 10.40 -34.14
C PHE A 3 108.14 9.48 -33.03
N ALA A 4 108.53 9.73 -31.77
CA ALA A 4 108.05 8.98 -30.60
C ALA A 4 106.74 9.57 -30.03
N ILE A 5 106.56 10.89 -30.16
CA ILE A 5 105.33 11.58 -29.76
C ILE A 5 104.19 11.19 -30.72
N ASP A 6 104.45 11.11 -32.02
CA ASP A 6 103.39 10.83 -33.00
C ASP A 6 102.89 9.37 -32.97
N ASN A 7 103.77 8.40 -32.65
CA ASN A 7 103.38 6.98 -32.54
C ASN A 7 102.64 6.61 -31.23
N ILE A 8 102.86 7.36 -30.14
CA ILE A 8 102.21 7.11 -28.84
C ILE A 8 100.90 7.90 -28.71
N PHE A 9 100.85 9.15 -29.19
CA PHE A 9 99.66 10.00 -29.01
C PHE A 9 98.59 9.82 -30.10
N ARG A 10 98.93 9.33 -31.31
CA ARG A 10 97.95 9.09 -32.39
C ARG A 10 96.93 7.99 -32.07
N PRO A 11 97.29 6.83 -31.47
CA PRO A 11 96.32 5.83 -31.00
C PRO A 11 95.42 6.36 -29.88
N LEU A 12 95.98 7.15 -28.94
CA LEU A 12 95.24 7.79 -27.86
C LEU A 12 94.21 8.79 -28.39
N ARG A 13 94.63 9.70 -29.29
CA ARG A 13 93.74 10.66 -29.95
C ARG A 13 92.64 9.97 -30.75
N ASN A 14 92.95 8.87 -31.44
CA ASN A 14 91.96 8.06 -32.16
C ASN A 14 90.96 7.35 -31.23
N LEU A 15 91.39 6.95 -30.03
CA LEU A 15 90.50 6.35 -29.04
C LEU A 15 89.53 7.39 -28.47
N PHE A 16 90.03 8.58 -28.11
CA PHE A 16 89.20 9.67 -27.60
C PHE A 16 88.22 10.22 -28.65
N THR A 17 88.64 10.35 -29.92
CA THR A 17 87.72 10.76 -31.00
C THR A 17 86.63 9.70 -31.25
N ARG A 18 86.95 8.41 -31.11
CA ARG A 18 85.95 7.33 -31.11
C ARG A 18 85.00 7.41 -29.93
N THR A 19 85.49 7.62 -28.71
CA THR A 19 84.66 7.80 -27.51
C THR A 19 83.67 8.96 -27.66
N VAL A 20 84.13 10.11 -28.18
CA VAL A 20 83.26 11.25 -28.50
C VAL A 20 82.20 10.87 -29.55
N GLY A 21 82.58 10.08 -30.56
CA GLY A 21 81.67 9.54 -31.55
C GLY A 21 80.54 8.70 -30.93
N TYR A 22 80.87 7.73 -30.09
CA TYR A 22 79.88 6.87 -29.42
C TYR A 22 78.96 7.63 -28.49
N ILE A 23 79.47 8.62 -27.74
CA ILE A 23 78.66 9.42 -26.82
C ILE A 23 77.71 10.35 -27.58
N ARG A 24 78.17 11.02 -28.65
CA ARG A 24 77.29 11.84 -29.50
C ARG A 24 76.23 10.99 -30.20
N ALA A 25 76.61 9.79 -30.62
CA ALA A 25 75.71 8.82 -31.24
C ALA A 25 74.67 8.29 -30.24
N LEU A 26 75.03 8.09 -28.96
CA LEU A 26 74.07 7.79 -27.90
C LEU A 26 73.15 8.99 -27.61
N GLU A 27 73.70 10.20 -27.54
CA GLU A 27 72.91 11.43 -27.32
C GLU A 27 71.89 11.68 -28.42
N SER A 28 72.19 11.34 -29.67
CA SER A 28 71.23 11.45 -30.79
C SER A 28 70.13 10.39 -30.68
N GLU A 29 70.47 9.12 -30.46
CA GLU A 29 69.45 8.06 -30.33
C GLU A 29 68.59 8.24 -29.08
N ALA A 30 69.17 8.62 -27.95
CA ALA A 30 68.42 8.87 -26.72
C ALA A 30 67.45 10.05 -26.88
N ARG A 31 67.84 11.10 -27.62
CA ARG A 31 66.92 12.21 -27.95
C ARG A 31 65.78 11.75 -28.85
N TRP A 32 66.07 10.92 -29.85
CA TRP A 32 65.04 10.37 -30.74
C TRP A 32 64.08 9.41 -30.02
N LEU A 33 64.61 8.52 -29.18
CA LEU A 33 63.80 7.63 -28.36
C LEU A 33 62.92 8.41 -27.38
N LYS A 34 63.42 9.53 -26.83
CA LYS A 34 62.63 10.43 -25.99
C LYS A 34 61.44 11.03 -26.74
N SER A 35 61.61 11.48 -27.98
CA SER A 35 60.47 11.98 -28.77
C SER A 35 59.42 10.89 -29.03
N GLN A 36 59.86 9.67 -29.37
CA GLN A 36 58.94 8.54 -29.56
C GLN A 36 58.15 8.21 -28.30
N ARG A 37 58.81 8.24 -27.13
CA ARG A 37 58.17 8.05 -25.83
C ARG A 37 57.13 9.14 -25.55
N ASP A 38 57.45 10.39 -25.83
CA ASP A 38 56.56 11.52 -25.58
C ASP A 38 55.31 11.46 -26.47
N ASP A 39 55.44 10.97 -27.70
CA ASP A 39 54.30 10.75 -28.60
C ASP A 39 53.41 9.58 -28.14
N VAL A 40 54.00 8.44 -27.73
CA VAL A 40 53.25 7.33 -27.11
C VAL A 40 52.53 7.79 -25.84
N MET A 41 53.18 8.58 -24.99
CA MET A 41 52.55 9.11 -23.78
C MET A 41 51.38 10.05 -24.09
N LYS A 42 51.43 10.83 -25.18
CA LYS A 42 50.28 11.63 -25.60
C LYS A 42 49.13 10.75 -26.05
N GLU A 43 49.40 9.70 -26.82
CA GLU A 43 48.38 8.74 -27.26
C GLU A 43 47.77 7.99 -26.07
N VAL A 44 48.58 7.53 -25.12
CA VAL A 44 48.13 6.90 -23.87
C VAL A 44 47.27 7.87 -23.05
N ARG A 45 47.69 9.13 -22.85
CA ARG A 45 46.88 10.14 -22.14
C ARG A 45 45.56 10.44 -22.86
N LEU A 46 45.55 10.43 -24.19
CA LEU A 46 44.34 10.60 -24.98
C LEU A 46 43.40 9.40 -24.82
N ALA A 47 43.96 8.20 -24.78
CA ALA A 47 43.25 6.96 -24.53
C ALA A 47 42.71 6.88 -23.08
N GLU A 48 43.50 7.29 -22.08
CA GLU A 48 43.10 7.41 -20.68
C GLU A 48 41.94 8.40 -20.49
N ARG A 49 41.95 9.53 -21.22
CA ARG A 49 40.79 10.45 -21.25
C ARG A 49 39.53 9.78 -21.82
N GLN A 50 39.70 8.84 -22.73
CA GLN A 50 38.64 7.98 -23.28
C GLN A 50 38.33 6.77 -22.40
N GLY A 51 39.03 6.60 -21.26
CA GLY A 51 38.82 5.52 -20.29
C GLY A 51 39.47 4.18 -20.67
N MET A 52 40.42 4.20 -21.61
CA MET A 52 41.23 3.04 -22.00
C MET A 52 42.51 2.95 -21.17
N GLU A 53 43.04 1.75 -20.99
CA GLU A 53 44.30 1.52 -20.28
C GLU A 53 45.42 1.18 -21.25
N ALA A 54 46.65 1.65 -20.96
CA ALA A 54 47.81 1.31 -21.77
C ALA A 54 48.03 -0.21 -21.80
N THR A 55 48.35 -0.77 -22.96
CA THR A 55 48.60 -2.22 -23.05
C THR A 55 49.81 -2.61 -22.18
N ASN A 56 49.87 -3.86 -21.73
CA ASN A 56 51.01 -4.34 -20.94
C ASN A 56 52.35 -4.17 -21.69
N GLN A 57 52.33 -4.34 -23.02
CA GLN A 57 53.50 -4.12 -23.87
C GLN A 57 53.95 -2.65 -23.86
N VAL A 58 53.01 -1.70 -23.97
CA VAL A 58 53.31 -0.26 -23.92
C VAL A 58 53.78 0.17 -22.54
N SER A 59 53.17 -0.34 -21.47
CA SER A 59 53.56 -0.03 -20.10
C SER A 59 54.99 -0.48 -19.80
N HIS A 60 55.32 -1.74 -20.13
CA HIS A 60 56.68 -2.27 -19.98
C HIS A 60 57.70 -1.52 -20.84
N TRP A 61 57.32 -1.14 -22.07
CA TRP A 61 58.17 -0.34 -22.94
C TRP A 61 58.44 1.06 -22.38
N LEU A 62 57.42 1.75 -21.85
CA LEU A 62 57.58 3.08 -21.24
C LEU A 62 58.54 3.05 -20.04
N GLU A 63 58.47 2.00 -19.21
CA GLU A 63 59.40 1.80 -18.09
C GLU A 63 60.84 1.55 -18.57
N ALA A 64 61.01 0.66 -19.57
CA ALA A 64 62.31 0.36 -20.15
C ALA A 64 62.97 1.61 -20.77
N VAL A 65 62.20 2.42 -21.50
CA VAL A 65 62.66 3.69 -22.07
C VAL A 65 63.01 4.69 -20.99
N ALA A 66 62.21 4.83 -19.93
CA ALA A 66 62.50 5.74 -18.83
C ALA A 66 63.83 5.39 -18.13
N SER A 67 64.05 4.10 -17.86
CA SER A 67 65.30 3.58 -17.29
C SER A 67 66.50 3.86 -18.19
N LEU A 68 66.38 3.58 -19.49
CA LEU A 68 67.45 3.82 -20.45
C LEU A 68 67.80 5.31 -20.60
N LEU A 69 66.80 6.20 -20.63
CA LEU A 69 67.04 7.65 -20.73
C LEU A 69 67.80 8.19 -19.52
N VAL A 70 67.50 7.71 -18.31
CA VAL A 70 68.24 8.08 -17.09
C VAL A 70 69.69 7.58 -17.19
N ARG A 71 69.88 6.32 -17.61
CA ARG A 71 71.21 5.74 -17.79
C ARG A 71 72.03 6.47 -18.85
N ALA A 72 71.41 6.87 -19.96
CA ALA A 72 72.05 7.63 -21.03
C ALA A 72 72.49 9.02 -20.57
N ILE A 73 71.66 9.73 -19.79
CA ILE A 73 72.03 11.03 -19.18
C ILE A 73 73.25 10.86 -18.27
N GLY A 74 73.28 9.81 -17.45
CA GLY A 74 74.43 9.52 -16.58
C GLY A 74 75.72 9.28 -17.36
N ILE A 75 75.67 8.44 -18.40
CA ILE A 75 76.82 8.16 -19.28
C ILE A 75 77.33 9.43 -19.97
N VAL A 76 76.42 10.29 -20.42
CA VAL A 76 76.75 11.57 -21.07
C VAL A 76 77.37 12.56 -20.10
N ALA A 77 76.88 12.62 -18.86
CA ALA A 77 77.40 13.51 -17.82
C ALA A 77 78.80 13.11 -17.32
N GLU A 78 79.15 11.83 -17.39
CA GLU A 78 80.50 11.32 -17.08
C GLU A 78 81.57 11.83 -18.09
N PHE A 79 81.16 12.42 -19.22
CA PHE A 79 82.08 12.95 -20.23
C PHE A 79 82.35 14.46 -20.06
N PRO A 80 83.62 14.89 -19.83
CA PRO A 80 83.94 16.29 -19.59
C PRO A 80 83.75 17.14 -20.86
N ARG A 81 82.78 18.05 -20.82
CA ARG A 81 82.53 19.04 -21.89
C ARG A 81 83.38 20.30 -21.64
N GLY A 82 84.62 20.31 -22.12
CA GLY A 82 85.49 21.48 -22.04
C GLY A 82 86.79 21.31 -22.83
N GLY A 83 87.04 22.20 -23.79
CA GLY A 83 88.11 22.11 -24.80
C GLY A 83 89.55 22.34 -24.30
N ALA A 84 89.86 22.14 -23.03
CA ALA A 84 91.21 22.24 -22.50
C ALA A 84 91.50 21.02 -21.59
N ALA A 85 92.49 20.23 -22.00
CA ALA A 85 92.94 18.96 -21.40
C ALA A 85 92.00 17.74 -21.63
N ALA A 86 92.05 17.16 -22.83
CA ALA A 86 91.63 15.78 -23.12
C ALA A 86 92.52 14.71 -22.45
N GLY A 87 93.02 14.98 -21.24
CA GLY A 87 93.94 14.14 -20.47
C GLY A 87 93.39 13.58 -19.16
N GLY A 88 92.12 13.87 -18.81
CA GLY A 88 91.56 13.50 -17.50
C GLY A 88 90.97 12.08 -17.37
N LEU A 89 90.64 11.42 -18.48
CA LEU A 89 90.10 10.05 -18.47
C LEU A 89 91.22 9.07 -18.82
N GLY A 90 91.61 8.19 -17.89
CA GLY A 90 92.55 7.12 -18.20
C GLY A 90 92.04 6.22 -19.35
N LEU A 91 92.95 5.65 -20.15
CA LEU A 91 92.65 4.74 -21.28
C LEU A 91 91.54 3.71 -20.98
N ARG A 92 91.61 3.08 -19.80
CA ARG A 92 90.61 2.08 -19.35
C ARG A 92 89.24 2.70 -19.09
N ALA A 93 89.18 3.92 -18.57
CA ALA A 93 87.94 4.64 -18.31
C ALA A 93 87.27 5.08 -19.62
N ALA A 94 88.05 5.62 -20.57
CA ALA A 94 87.55 6.01 -21.90
C ALA A 94 87.00 4.81 -22.70
N TYR A 95 87.67 3.65 -22.66
CA TYR A 95 87.19 2.43 -23.27
C TYR A 95 85.89 1.92 -22.63
N ARG A 96 85.82 1.87 -21.28
CA ARG A 96 84.60 1.45 -20.56
C ARG A 96 83.42 2.38 -20.83
N LEU A 97 83.66 3.69 -20.89
CA LEU A 97 82.64 4.68 -21.20
C LEU A 97 82.13 4.53 -22.63
N SER A 98 83.03 4.31 -23.60
CA SER A 98 82.66 4.04 -25.00
C SER A 98 81.83 2.77 -25.13
N LYS A 99 82.22 1.69 -24.43
CA LYS A 99 81.51 0.42 -24.45
C LYS A 99 80.10 0.55 -23.85
N ARG A 100 79.97 1.20 -22.69
CA ARG A 100 78.67 1.50 -22.06
C ARG A 100 77.80 2.37 -22.96
N ALA A 101 78.40 3.35 -23.64
CA ALA A 101 77.67 4.22 -24.56
C ALA A 101 77.16 3.47 -25.81
N ASP A 102 77.97 2.56 -26.34
CA ASP A 102 77.60 1.71 -27.48
C ASP A 102 76.52 0.68 -27.10
N GLU A 103 76.65 0.03 -25.94
CA GLU A 103 75.64 -0.88 -25.38
C GLU A 103 74.30 -0.16 -25.16
N ALA A 104 74.31 1.03 -24.54
CA ALA A 104 73.11 1.84 -24.35
C ALA A 104 72.52 2.36 -25.68
N ARG A 105 73.37 2.63 -26.68
CA ARG A 105 72.93 3.04 -28.02
C ARG A 105 72.23 1.90 -28.73
N ALA A 106 72.80 0.69 -28.69
CA ALA A 106 72.19 -0.50 -29.28
C ALA A 106 70.83 -0.82 -28.65
N GLU A 107 70.72 -0.69 -27.32
CA GLU A 107 69.45 -0.84 -26.60
C GLU A 107 68.44 0.25 -26.99
N ALA A 108 68.88 1.50 -27.18
CA ALA A 108 68.02 2.59 -27.65
C ALA A 108 67.43 2.29 -29.03
N VAL A 109 68.26 1.81 -29.97
CA VAL A 109 67.82 1.43 -31.32
C VAL A 109 66.81 0.27 -31.25
N SER A 110 67.07 -0.74 -30.42
CA SER A 110 66.14 -1.86 -30.23
C SER A 110 64.78 -1.41 -29.67
N LEU A 111 64.75 -0.47 -28.71
CA LEU A 111 63.49 0.07 -28.18
C LEU A 111 62.74 0.92 -29.22
N VAL A 112 63.44 1.62 -30.12
CA VAL A 112 62.81 2.33 -31.25
C VAL A 112 62.18 1.34 -32.24
N GLU A 113 62.84 0.20 -32.50
CA GLU A 113 62.27 -0.85 -33.36
C GLU A 113 61.07 -1.53 -32.70
N GLN A 114 61.08 -1.74 -31.38
CA GLN A 114 59.90 -2.27 -30.67
C GLN A 114 58.69 -1.33 -30.80
N ARG A 115 58.89 -0.01 -30.77
CA ARG A 115 57.81 0.96 -30.96
C ARG A 115 57.09 0.82 -32.30
N SER A 116 57.79 0.46 -33.38
CA SER A 116 57.16 0.29 -34.70
C SER A 116 56.30 -0.97 -34.80
N THR A 117 56.40 -1.89 -33.83
CA THR A 117 55.56 -3.09 -33.74
C THR A 117 54.21 -2.84 -33.05
N PHE A 118 54.02 -1.67 -32.41
CA PHE A 118 52.77 -1.35 -31.71
C PHE A 118 51.66 -1.04 -32.72
N GLN A 119 50.76 -2.00 -32.95
CA GLN A 119 49.53 -1.78 -33.72
C GLN A 119 48.46 -1.03 -32.91
N LYS A 120 48.50 -1.14 -31.57
CA LYS A 120 47.54 -0.55 -30.63
C LYS A 120 48.25 -0.16 -29.33
N VAL A 121 47.97 1.05 -28.82
CA VAL A 121 48.66 1.59 -27.63
C VAL A 121 47.88 1.49 -26.33
N ALA A 122 46.57 1.30 -26.42
CA ALA A 122 45.69 1.15 -25.26
C ALA A 122 44.57 0.16 -25.59
N ASP A 123 44.13 -0.60 -24.60
CA ASP A 123 43.00 -1.51 -24.71
C ASP A 123 41.76 -0.91 -24.02
N ALA A 124 40.59 -1.29 -24.53
CA ALA A 124 39.36 -1.05 -23.80
C ALA A 124 39.47 -1.84 -22.49
N PRO A 125 39.17 -1.23 -21.34
CA PRO A 125 39.25 -1.93 -20.08
C PRO A 125 38.31 -3.14 -20.14
N VAL A 126 38.87 -4.32 -19.84
CA VAL A 126 38.08 -5.54 -19.71
C VAL A 126 37.37 -5.47 -18.36
N PHE A 127 36.22 -4.79 -18.32
CA PHE A 127 35.39 -4.79 -17.13
C PHE A 127 34.50 -6.03 -17.13
N ALA A 128 35.00 -7.10 -16.52
CA ALA A 128 34.13 -8.11 -15.95
C ALA A 128 33.68 -7.63 -14.56
N CYS A 129 32.82 -6.61 -14.48
CA CYS A 129 32.08 -6.30 -13.25
C CYS A 129 30.95 -7.31 -13.04
N THR A 130 31.25 -8.60 -13.21
CA THR A 130 30.27 -9.68 -13.25
C THR A 130 30.54 -10.63 -12.10
N GLU A 131 30.01 -10.28 -10.93
CA GLU A 131 30.06 -11.15 -9.76
C GLU A 131 28.90 -12.16 -9.83
N VAL A 132 29.22 -13.45 -9.79
CA VAL A 132 28.22 -14.49 -9.50
C VAL A 132 27.79 -14.30 -8.04
N LEU A 133 26.52 -13.95 -7.85
CA LEU A 133 25.97 -13.74 -6.51
C LEU A 133 25.63 -15.09 -5.88
N PRO A 134 25.82 -15.28 -4.56
CA PRO A 134 25.47 -16.53 -3.90
C PRO A 134 23.97 -16.84 -4.06
N THR A 135 23.65 -18.00 -4.62
CA THR A 135 22.30 -18.56 -4.70
C THR A 135 22.26 -19.91 -3.95
N ALA A 136 21.28 -20.10 -3.07
CA ALA A 136 21.05 -21.38 -2.43
C ALA A 136 20.28 -22.32 -3.37
N ALA A 137 20.60 -23.62 -3.34
CA ALA A 137 20.04 -24.71 -4.16
C ALA A 137 18.48 -24.74 -4.24
N PRO A 138 17.92 -25.51 -5.21
CA PRO A 138 16.99 -25.03 -6.24
C PRO A 138 15.82 -24.18 -5.71
N SER A 139 15.57 -23.11 -6.44
CA SER A 139 14.52 -22.12 -6.22
C SER A 139 13.18 -22.58 -6.79
N ILE A 140 12.30 -23.14 -5.95
CA ILE A 140 10.95 -23.54 -6.34
C ILE A 140 10.10 -22.29 -6.61
N GLY A 141 9.30 -22.32 -7.69
CA GLY A 141 8.30 -21.28 -8.01
C GLY A 141 8.87 -19.96 -8.55
N LEU A 142 10.18 -19.88 -8.81
CA LEU A 142 10.84 -18.64 -9.25
C LEU A 142 10.99 -18.51 -10.77
N ASP A 143 10.82 -19.59 -11.54
CA ASP A 143 11.06 -19.62 -13.00
C ASP A 143 10.15 -18.65 -13.77
N ALA A 144 8.85 -18.65 -13.45
CA ALA A 144 7.89 -17.74 -14.07
C ALA A 144 8.17 -16.27 -13.74
N LEU A 145 8.62 -15.97 -12.51
CA LEU A 145 9.01 -14.62 -12.11
C LEU A 145 10.30 -14.18 -12.80
N LEU A 146 11.29 -15.06 -12.92
CA LEU A 146 12.51 -14.80 -13.67
C LEU A 146 12.20 -14.50 -15.14
N ALA A 147 11.32 -15.27 -15.78
CA ALA A 147 10.87 -15.00 -17.13
C ALA A 147 10.17 -13.64 -17.25
N ARG A 148 9.31 -13.26 -16.28
CA ARG A 148 8.66 -11.94 -16.24
C ARG A 148 9.66 -10.80 -16.11
N VAL A 149 10.66 -10.93 -15.24
CA VAL A 149 11.74 -9.93 -15.08
C VAL A 149 12.58 -9.85 -16.36
N ALA A 150 12.93 -10.99 -16.96
CA ALA A 150 13.69 -11.04 -18.21
C ALA A 150 12.94 -10.39 -19.38
N ASN A 151 11.64 -10.66 -19.51
CA ASN A 151 10.80 -10.04 -20.54
C ASN A 151 10.70 -8.52 -20.32
N ALA A 152 10.42 -8.08 -19.08
CA ALA A 152 10.37 -6.65 -18.74
C ALA A 152 11.71 -5.94 -19.00
N PHE A 153 12.82 -6.64 -18.80
CA PHE A 153 14.16 -6.14 -19.10
C PHE A 153 14.36 -5.93 -20.61
N GLN A 154 13.92 -6.89 -21.43
CA GLN A 154 14.05 -6.86 -22.89
C GLN A 154 13.05 -5.91 -23.59
N GLU A 155 11.92 -5.56 -22.95
CA GLU A 155 10.94 -4.62 -23.49
C GLU A 155 11.57 -3.25 -23.83
N GLY A 156 11.36 -2.80 -25.06
CA GLY A 156 11.80 -1.48 -25.53
C GLY A 156 10.94 -0.37 -24.91
N GLY A 157 11.58 0.59 -24.24
CA GLY A 157 10.91 1.69 -23.52
C GLY A 157 11.00 1.63 -22.00
N THR A 158 11.34 0.47 -21.42
CA THR A 158 11.42 0.28 -19.97
C THR A 158 12.80 0.68 -19.45
N SER A 159 12.96 1.79 -18.71
CA SER A 159 14.28 2.24 -18.22
C SER A 159 14.56 1.84 -16.78
N VAL A 160 13.52 1.85 -15.94
CA VAL A 160 13.59 1.54 -14.52
C VAL A 160 12.52 0.49 -14.18
N ILE A 161 12.95 -0.63 -13.59
CA ILE A 161 12.11 -1.76 -13.23
C ILE A 161 12.13 -1.91 -11.70
N GLY A 162 10.95 -1.96 -11.09
CA GLY A 162 10.79 -2.09 -9.64
C GLY A 162 10.20 -3.44 -9.27
N ILE A 163 10.91 -4.19 -8.45
CA ILE A 163 10.48 -5.46 -7.88
C ILE A 163 10.05 -5.21 -6.44
N TYR A 164 8.77 -5.40 -6.13
CA TYR A 164 8.26 -5.10 -4.79
C TYR A 164 7.43 -6.22 -4.20
N GLY A 165 7.23 -6.22 -2.88
CA GLY A 165 6.44 -7.23 -2.18
C GLY A 165 6.84 -7.41 -0.71
N ALA A 166 6.16 -8.34 -0.04
CA ALA A 166 6.28 -8.58 1.40
C ALA A 166 7.73 -8.87 1.86
N PRO A 167 8.10 -8.52 3.11
CA PRO A 167 9.40 -8.86 3.67
C PRO A 167 9.58 -10.38 3.76
N GLY A 168 10.71 -10.91 3.28
CA GLY A 168 10.99 -12.36 3.28
C GLY A 168 10.39 -13.15 2.10
N VAL A 169 9.75 -12.48 1.13
CA VAL A 169 9.13 -13.13 -0.05
C VAL A 169 10.14 -13.62 -1.10
N GLY A 170 11.42 -13.25 -0.99
CA GLY A 170 12.48 -13.71 -1.90
C GLY A 170 12.88 -12.73 -3.01
N LYS A 171 12.61 -11.42 -2.85
CA LYS A 171 13.02 -10.39 -3.83
C LYS A 171 14.53 -10.37 -4.11
N THR A 172 15.35 -10.37 -3.06
CA THR A 172 16.83 -10.45 -3.17
C THR A 172 17.26 -11.74 -3.87
N THR A 173 16.63 -12.87 -3.55
CA THR A 173 16.89 -14.15 -4.22
C THR A 173 16.54 -14.08 -5.71
N LEU A 174 15.40 -13.49 -6.07
CA LEU A 174 15.02 -13.25 -7.46
C LEU A 174 16.04 -12.37 -8.19
N LEU A 175 16.53 -11.30 -7.55
CA LEU A 175 17.54 -10.41 -8.10
C LEU A 175 18.89 -11.12 -8.30
N HIS A 176 19.30 -11.99 -7.36
CA HIS A 176 20.52 -12.80 -7.47
C HIS A 176 20.42 -13.82 -8.62
N HIS A 177 19.30 -14.54 -8.72
CA HIS A 177 19.07 -15.47 -9.83
C HIS A 177 19.02 -14.74 -11.17
N PHE A 178 18.35 -13.58 -11.24
CA PHE A 178 18.35 -12.76 -12.44
C PHE A 178 19.77 -12.35 -12.84
N ASN A 179 20.57 -11.84 -11.90
CA ASN A 179 21.97 -11.51 -12.15
C ASN A 179 22.72 -12.72 -12.72
N ASN A 180 22.69 -13.88 -12.06
CA ASN A 180 23.46 -15.05 -12.49
C ASN A 180 22.99 -15.63 -13.83
N THR A 181 21.67 -15.69 -14.08
CA THR A 181 21.13 -16.12 -15.38
C THR A 181 21.48 -15.12 -16.47
N PHE A 182 21.38 -13.82 -16.17
CA PHE A 182 21.78 -12.75 -17.07
C PHE A 182 23.27 -12.85 -17.42
N LEU A 183 24.15 -13.11 -16.44
CA LEU A 183 25.58 -13.36 -16.69
C LEU A 183 25.82 -14.51 -17.68
N SER A 184 25.06 -15.59 -17.56
CA SER A 184 25.18 -16.74 -18.47
C SER A 184 24.68 -16.45 -19.89
N ALA A 185 23.68 -15.58 -20.05
CA ALA A 185 23.11 -15.21 -21.35
C ALA A 185 23.85 -14.02 -22.02
N SER A 186 24.36 -13.06 -21.24
CA SER A 186 25.07 -11.88 -21.73
C SER A 186 26.41 -12.21 -22.36
N ALA A 187 26.98 -13.38 -22.02
CA ALA A 187 28.15 -13.93 -22.70
C ALA A 187 27.93 -14.20 -24.20
N ALA A 188 26.67 -14.20 -24.66
CA ALA A 188 26.31 -14.59 -26.03
C ALA A 188 25.64 -13.51 -26.90
N SER A 189 25.02 -12.43 -26.36
CA SER A 189 24.09 -11.64 -27.23
C SER A 189 23.77 -10.17 -26.91
N MET A 190 24.46 -9.44 -26.01
CA MET A 190 24.03 -8.06 -25.70
C MET A 190 25.16 -7.01 -25.61
N ASP A 191 24.87 -5.81 -26.15
CA ASP A 191 25.68 -4.57 -26.08
C ASP A 191 25.74 -3.93 -24.67
N ILE A 192 25.72 -4.73 -23.60
CA ILE A 192 25.79 -4.28 -22.20
C ILE A 192 27.23 -4.42 -21.71
N HIS A 193 27.79 -3.33 -21.19
CA HIS A 193 29.21 -3.23 -20.84
C HIS A 193 29.45 -3.39 -19.33
N LEU A 194 28.48 -2.99 -18.49
CA LEU A 194 28.64 -2.95 -17.04
C LEU A 194 27.41 -3.54 -16.35
N VAL A 195 27.62 -4.38 -15.32
CA VAL A 195 26.59 -4.80 -14.37
C VAL A 195 27.06 -4.39 -12.98
N ILE A 196 26.21 -3.71 -12.22
CA ILE A 196 26.58 -3.12 -10.92
C ILE A 196 25.54 -3.54 -9.89
N TYR A 197 25.94 -4.35 -8.92
CA TYR A 197 25.09 -4.73 -7.79
C TYR A 197 25.42 -3.89 -6.55
N VAL A 198 24.41 -3.28 -5.95
CA VAL A 198 24.51 -2.46 -4.74
C VAL A 198 23.38 -2.80 -3.78
N GLU A 199 23.73 -3.24 -2.57
CA GLU A 199 22.80 -3.37 -1.45
C GLU A 199 22.65 -2.02 -0.74
N VAL A 200 21.42 -1.55 -0.60
CA VAL A 200 21.10 -0.26 0.03
C VAL A 200 20.81 -0.48 1.51
N THR A 201 21.79 -0.18 2.37
CA THR A 201 21.65 -0.37 3.82
C THR A 201 20.75 0.68 4.50
N GLU A 202 20.15 0.28 5.63
CA GLU A 202 19.16 1.01 6.45
C GLU A 202 19.59 2.43 6.90
N ARG A 203 20.90 2.74 6.98
CA ARG A 203 21.42 4.09 7.26
C ARG A 203 21.72 4.83 5.95
N TYR A 204 20.66 5.32 5.33
CA TYR A 204 20.73 6.01 4.04
C TYR A 204 21.60 7.27 4.10
N SER A 205 22.55 7.37 3.18
CA SER A 205 23.06 8.64 2.68
C SER A 205 23.40 8.47 1.20
N ALA A 206 23.06 9.46 0.36
CA ALA A 206 23.44 9.45 -1.05
C ALA A 206 24.95 9.20 -1.23
N GLY A 207 25.77 9.70 -0.30
CA GLY A 207 27.22 9.46 -0.28
C GLY A 207 27.63 8.00 -0.05
N ALA A 208 26.89 7.22 0.74
CA ALA A 208 27.16 5.80 0.95
C ALA A 208 26.87 4.98 -0.32
N VAL A 209 25.75 5.25 -0.99
CA VAL A 209 25.38 4.60 -2.26
C VAL A 209 26.38 4.98 -3.35
N GLN A 210 26.75 6.25 -3.47
CA GLN A 210 27.80 6.70 -4.39
C GLN A 210 29.14 6.01 -4.12
N LYS A 211 29.52 5.85 -2.85
CA LYS A 211 30.75 5.14 -2.48
C LYS A 211 30.69 3.67 -2.88
N ALA A 212 29.55 3.01 -2.70
CA ALA A 212 29.34 1.61 -3.11
C ALA A 212 29.44 1.47 -4.64
N ILE A 213 28.71 2.29 -5.40
CA ILE A 213 28.78 2.29 -6.87
C ILE A 213 30.23 2.57 -7.33
N GLY A 214 30.87 3.62 -6.80
CA GLY A 214 32.23 3.96 -7.15
C GLY A 214 33.24 2.86 -6.84
N GLY A 215 33.10 2.19 -5.69
CA GLY A 215 33.93 1.05 -5.32
C GLY A 215 33.82 -0.11 -6.32
N ARG A 216 32.60 -0.40 -6.80
CA ARG A 216 32.37 -1.43 -7.83
C ARG A 216 32.92 -1.04 -9.20
N LEU A 217 32.98 0.26 -9.50
CA LEU A 217 33.56 0.82 -10.73
C LEU A 217 35.08 1.07 -10.62
N GLY A 218 35.71 0.79 -9.48
CA GLY A 218 37.13 1.07 -9.25
C GLY A 218 37.47 2.56 -9.15
N LEU A 219 36.48 3.44 -8.96
CA LEU A 219 36.69 4.88 -8.83
C LEU A 219 37.33 5.21 -7.48
N ARG A 220 38.50 5.86 -7.52
CA ARG A 220 39.17 6.37 -6.33
C ARG A 220 38.59 7.72 -5.94
N TRP A 221 38.03 7.78 -4.74
CA TRP A 221 37.55 9.02 -4.15
C TRP A 221 38.71 9.71 -3.42
N GLU A 222 39.04 10.95 -3.80
CA GLU A 222 39.95 11.78 -3.00
C GLU A 222 39.24 12.15 -1.68
N ASP A 223 39.98 12.13 -0.58
CA ASP A 223 39.46 12.49 0.74
C ASP A 223 38.93 13.94 0.70
N GLY A 224 37.67 14.13 1.11
CA GLY A 224 36.99 15.43 1.13
C GLY A 224 36.04 15.75 -0.03
N LYS A 225 35.94 14.90 -1.08
CA LYS A 225 34.96 15.14 -2.16
C LYS A 225 33.51 15.14 -1.68
N SER A 226 32.78 16.20 -2.05
CA SER A 226 31.36 16.36 -1.81
C SER A 226 30.52 15.33 -2.57
N THR A 227 29.29 15.08 -2.11
CA THR A 227 28.30 14.23 -2.81
C THR A 227 28.04 14.69 -4.24
N LYS A 228 28.08 16.01 -4.51
CA LYS A 228 27.85 16.57 -5.85
C LYS A 228 29.01 16.28 -6.81
N GLU A 229 30.26 16.36 -6.34
CA GLU A 229 31.43 16.02 -7.15
C GLU A 229 31.49 14.52 -7.45
N LYS A 230 31.11 13.68 -6.48
CA LYS A 230 30.97 12.23 -6.69
C LYS A 230 29.90 11.89 -7.71
N ALA A 231 28.75 12.58 -7.65
CA ALA A 231 27.68 12.44 -8.63
C ALA A 231 28.15 12.79 -10.05
N LEU A 232 28.87 13.91 -10.20
CA LEU A 232 29.38 14.33 -11.51
C LEU A 232 30.38 13.31 -12.07
N ALA A 233 31.26 12.77 -11.24
CA ALA A 233 32.21 11.74 -11.65
C ALA A 233 31.51 10.45 -12.11
N LEU A 234 30.51 9.98 -11.34
CA LEU A 234 29.69 8.82 -11.72
C LEU A 234 28.93 9.07 -13.02
N CYS A 235 28.30 10.23 -13.16
CA CYS A 235 27.50 10.56 -14.33
C CYS A 235 28.35 10.60 -15.60
N THR A 236 29.53 11.23 -15.52
CA THR A 236 30.50 11.31 -16.63
C THR A 236 31.00 9.93 -17.05
N TYR A 237 31.20 9.04 -16.08
CA TYR A 237 31.67 7.68 -16.33
C TYR A 237 30.57 6.81 -16.95
N LEU A 238 29.38 6.78 -16.34
CA LEU A 238 28.26 5.95 -16.75
C LEU A 238 27.67 6.35 -18.12
N HIS A 239 27.75 7.62 -18.53
CA HIS A 239 27.33 8.06 -19.87
C HIS A 239 28.08 7.38 -21.03
N ARG A 240 29.27 6.83 -20.76
CA ARG A 240 30.12 6.19 -21.79
C ARG A 240 29.73 4.75 -22.08
N TRP A 241 28.94 4.15 -21.19
CA TRP A 241 28.72 2.70 -21.17
C TRP A 241 27.24 2.37 -21.09
N ASN A 242 26.83 1.28 -21.74
CA ASN A 242 25.54 0.68 -21.46
C ASN A 242 25.67 -0.15 -20.18
N PHE A 243 24.93 0.23 -19.13
CA PHE A 243 25.05 -0.38 -17.81
C PHE A 243 23.73 -0.94 -17.30
N VAL A 244 23.83 -1.94 -16.41
CA VAL A 244 22.73 -2.44 -15.60
C VAL A 244 23.05 -2.16 -14.15
N LEU A 245 22.21 -1.38 -13.49
CA LEU A 245 22.33 -1.11 -12.05
C LEU A 245 21.27 -1.89 -11.29
N LEU A 246 21.70 -2.80 -10.41
CA LEU A 246 20.85 -3.58 -9.53
C LEU A 246 20.93 -2.99 -8.11
N LEU A 247 19.85 -2.36 -7.66
CA LEU A 247 19.71 -1.77 -6.32
C LEU A 247 18.88 -2.70 -5.44
N ASP A 248 19.48 -3.31 -4.43
CA ASP A 248 18.79 -4.25 -3.54
C ASP A 248 18.35 -3.58 -2.23
N ASP A 249 17.14 -3.91 -1.78
CA ASP A 249 16.48 -3.47 -0.54
C ASP A 249 16.40 -1.94 -0.38
N VAL A 250 15.85 -1.24 -1.37
CA VAL A 250 15.63 0.21 -1.31
C VAL A 250 14.48 0.56 -0.34
N TRP A 251 14.78 1.35 0.70
CA TRP A 251 13.83 1.75 1.74
C TRP A 251 13.19 3.12 1.52
N GLU A 252 13.94 4.07 0.97
CA GLU A 252 13.46 5.42 0.65
C GLU A 252 13.73 5.74 -0.82
N PRO A 253 12.91 6.59 -1.45
CA PRO A 253 13.11 6.96 -2.85
C PRO A 253 14.48 7.60 -3.07
N LEU A 254 15.20 7.06 -4.04
CA LEU A 254 16.52 7.56 -4.44
C LEU A 254 16.39 8.46 -5.66
N ASN A 255 16.92 9.67 -5.57
CA ASN A 255 17.08 10.51 -6.76
C ASN A 255 18.31 10.05 -7.55
N LEU A 256 18.10 9.29 -8.63
CA LEU A 256 19.18 8.76 -9.47
C LEU A 256 20.07 9.89 -10.04
N ALA A 257 19.49 11.04 -10.38
CA ALA A 257 20.25 12.17 -10.89
C ALA A 257 21.20 12.77 -9.82
N GLU A 258 20.74 12.88 -8.57
CA GLU A 258 21.59 13.31 -7.45
C GLU A 258 22.67 12.29 -7.10
N LEU A 259 22.40 10.99 -7.29
CA LEU A 259 23.42 9.96 -7.16
C LEU A 259 24.48 10.03 -8.27
N GLY A 260 24.19 10.69 -9.39
CA GLY A 260 25.05 10.69 -10.58
C GLY A 260 24.82 9.49 -11.48
N VAL A 261 23.70 8.80 -11.33
CA VAL A 261 23.27 7.73 -12.24
C VAL A 261 22.44 8.36 -13.35
N PRO A 262 22.91 8.36 -14.60
CA PRO A 262 22.15 8.94 -15.70
C PRO A 262 20.88 8.12 -15.90
N VAL A 263 19.72 8.80 -15.86
CA VAL A 263 18.42 8.15 -16.04
C VAL A 263 18.39 7.57 -17.45
N PRO A 264 18.17 6.25 -17.63
CA PRO A 264 18.20 5.68 -18.97
C PRO A 264 17.05 6.22 -19.82
N GLY A 265 17.36 6.69 -21.04
CA GLY A 265 16.34 7.14 -21.99
C GLY A 265 15.48 6.00 -22.52
N ARG A 266 14.29 6.29 -23.08
CA ARG A 266 13.35 5.28 -23.63
C ARG A 266 13.94 4.38 -24.73
N HIS A 267 15.00 4.85 -25.39
CA HIS A 267 15.74 4.10 -26.41
C HIS A 267 17.17 3.70 -25.97
N GLY A 268 17.53 3.99 -24.71
CA GLY A 268 18.82 3.65 -24.14
C GLY A 268 18.89 2.17 -23.76
N LYS A 269 20.09 1.59 -23.88
CA LYS A 269 20.36 0.18 -23.51
C LYS A 269 20.66 0.00 -22.02
N SER A 270 20.91 1.10 -21.29
CA SER A 270 21.10 1.07 -19.84
C SER A 270 19.77 0.83 -19.12
N LYS A 271 19.81 0.11 -18.00
CA LYS A 271 18.62 -0.26 -17.22
C LYS A 271 18.93 -0.18 -15.72
N VAL A 272 17.93 0.19 -14.93
CA VAL A 272 18.00 0.14 -13.47
C VAL A 272 16.94 -0.84 -12.97
N LEU A 273 17.35 -1.83 -12.18
CA LEU A 273 16.45 -2.72 -11.44
C LEU A 273 16.59 -2.39 -9.97
N LEU A 274 15.47 -2.23 -9.27
CA LEU A 274 15.47 -2.06 -7.83
C LEU A 274 14.53 -3.05 -7.16
N THR A 275 14.92 -3.56 -5.99
CA THR A 275 14.02 -4.29 -5.10
C THR A 275 13.62 -3.38 -3.94
N THR A 276 12.35 -3.43 -3.55
CA THR A 276 11.84 -2.68 -2.39
C THR A 276 10.70 -3.44 -1.71
N ARG A 277 10.39 -3.09 -0.47
CA ARG A 277 9.21 -3.59 0.24
C ARG A 277 7.99 -2.70 0.02
N LEU A 278 8.23 -1.47 -0.43
CA LEU A 278 7.27 -0.37 -0.43
C LEU A 278 6.87 -0.07 -1.87
N GLU A 279 5.59 -0.24 -2.21
CA GLU A 279 5.13 0.04 -3.58
C GLU A 279 5.31 1.52 -3.97
N HIS A 280 5.08 2.42 -3.01
CA HIS A 280 5.19 3.86 -3.24
C HIS A 280 6.63 4.33 -3.53
N VAL A 281 7.66 3.56 -3.12
CA VAL A 281 9.05 3.86 -3.50
C VAL A 281 9.23 3.68 -5.01
N CYS A 282 8.58 2.67 -5.60
CA CYS A 282 8.55 2.53 -7.05
C CYS A 282 7.84 3.71 -7.73
N ASP A 283 6.73 4.19 -7.17
CA ASP A 283 6.02 5.37 -7.70
C ASP A 283 6.88 6.62 -7.65
N GLN A 284 7.55 6.88 -6.53
CA GLN A 284 8.35 8.08 -6.31
C GLN A 284 9.70 8.05 -7.04
N MET A 285 10.15 6.89 -7.51
CA MET A 285 11.35 6.71 -8.34
C MET A 285 11.04 6.58 -9.84
N ASP A 286 9.83 6.92 -10.27
CA ASP A 286 9.40 6.89 -11.68
C ASP A 286 9.62 5.51 -12.34
N VAL A 287 9.36 4.43 -11.60
CA VAL A 287 9.49 3.06 -12.11
C VAL A 287 8.53 2.84 -13.28
N THR A 288 9.10 2.56 -14.46
CA THR A 288 8.33 2.30 -15.69
C THR A 288 7.59 0.96 -15.68
N ARG A 289 8.14 -0.05 -14.99
CA ARG A 289 7.52 -1.38 -14.88
C ARG A 289 7.66 -1.91 -13.47
N LYS A 290 6.51 -2.12 -12.80
CA LYS A 290 6.45 -2.73 -11.47
C LYS A 290 6.13 -4.22 -11.56
N ILE A 291 6.87 -5.03 -10.79
CA ILE A 291 6.67 -6.47 -10.67
C ILE A 291 6.47 -6.80 -9.19
N LYS A 292 5.25 -7.18 -8.83
CA LYS A 292 4.94 -7.67 -7.48
C LYS A 292 5.40 -9.12 -7.34
N VAL A 293 6.15 -9.41 -6.30
CA VAL A 293 6.51 -10.76 -5.86
C VAL A 293 5.50 -11.20 -4.79
N GLU A 294 4.74 -12.23 -5.11
CA GLU A 294 3.70 -12.78 -4.25
C GLU A 294 4.24 -13.94 -3.41
N CYS A 295 3.55 -14.29 -2.31
CA CYS A 295 3.82 -15.49 -1.56
C CYS A 295 3.65 -16.75 -2.44
N LEU A 296 4.33 -17.83 -2.08
CA LEU A 296 4.27 -19.08 -2.81
C LEU A 296 2.86 -19.68 -2.78
N SER A 297 2.48 -20.38 -3.86
CA SER A 297 1.26 -21.16 -3.90
C SER A 297 1.28 -22.24 -2.82
N ALA A 298 0.11 -22.78 -2.44
CA ALA A 298 0.06 -23.86 -1.45
C ALA A 298 0.88 -25.10 -1.88
N ALA A 299 0.94 -25.38 -3.19
CA ALA A 299 1.72 -26.48 -3.75
C ALA A 299 3.23 -26.22 -3.64
N ASP A 300 3.69 -25.06 -4.10
CA ASP A 300 5.12 -24.67 -4.05
C ASP A 300 5.59 -24.52 -2.60
N SER A 301 4.72 -24.02 -1.71
CA SER A 301 4.98 -23.91 -0.28
C SER A 301 5.23 -25.26 0.36
N TRP A 302 4.39 -26.24 0.01
CA TRP A 302 4.52 -27.61 0.49
C TRP A 302 5.80 -28.27 -0.01
N GLU A 303 6.12 -28.09 -1.29
CA GLU A 303 7.34 -28.64 -1.88
C GLU A 303 8.60 -28.03 -1.24
N LEU A 304 8.63 -26.71 -1.05
CA LEU A 304 9.74 -26.03 -0.38
C LEU A 304 9.90 -26.52 1.07
N PHE A 305 8.80 -26.62 1.81
CA PHE A 305 8.82 -27.12 3.19
C PHE A 305 9.36 -28.54 3.28
N LYS A 306 8.83 -29.45 2.45
CA LYS A 306 9.26 -30.85 2.37
C LYS A 306 10.75 -30.98 2.04
N ASN A 307 11.24 -30.20 1.08
CA ASN A 307 12.65 -30.22 0.68
C ASN A 307 13.59 -29.75 1.79
N LYS A 308 13.15 -28.84 2.68
CA LYS A 308 13.97 -28.35 3.80
C LYS A 308 13.90 -29.22 5.06
N VAL A 309 12.78 -29.91 5.32
CA VAL A 309 12.66 -30.89 6.42
C VAL A 309 13.44 -32.18 6.09
N GLY A 310 13.39 -32.62 4.83
CA GLY A 310 13.98 -33.87 4.36
C GLY A 310 12.93 -34.95 4.04
N ASN A 311 13.06 -35.58 2.86
CA ASN A 311 12.04 -36.46 2.28
C ASN A 311 11.72 -37.72 3.10
N ALA A 312 12.63 -38.21 3.93
CA ALA A 312 12.47 -39.47 4.67
C ALA A 312 11.46 -39.41 5.82
N PHE A 313 11.13 -38.21 6.33
CA PHE A 313 10.31 -38.04 7.55
C PHE A 313 8.87 -37.60 7.26
N VAL A 314 8.64 -37.00 6.10
CA VAL A 314 7.33 -36.41 5.71
C VAL A 314 6.37 -37.46 5.11
N THR A 315 6.82 -38.71 4.95
CA THR A 315 6.03 -39.83 4.42
C THR A 315 5.30 -40.64 5.51
N SER A 316 5.53 -40.36 6.79
CA SER A 316 4.74 -40.97 7.88
C SER A 316 3.30 -40.47 7.83
N ARG A 317 2.33 -41.40 7.88
CA ARG A 317 0.89 -41.11 7.82
C ARG A 317 0.41 -40.22 8.98
N GLU A 318 1.11 -40.22 10.10
CA GLU A 318 0.79 -39.42 11.28
C GLU A 318 1.39 -38.01 11.24
N ILE A 319 2.61 -37.87 10.70
CA ILE A 319 3.35 -36.61 10.68
C ILE A 319 2.96 -35.75 9.47
N GLN A 320 2.65 -36.37 8.34
CA GLN A 320 2.34 -35.64 7.10
C GLN A 320 1.21 -34.60 7.27
N PRO A 321 0.08 -34.88 7.95
CA PRO A 321 -0.96 -33.88 8.17
C PRO A 321 -0.48 -32.71 9.03
N LEU A 322 0.33 -32.98 10.06
CA LEU A 322 0.91 -31.95 10.93
C LEU A 322 1.91 -31.07 10.15
N ALA A 323 2.74 -31.69 9.31
CA ALA A 323 3.69 -30.98 8.46
C ALA A 323 2.99 -30.09 7.42
N GLN A 324 1.93 -30.59 6.78
CA GLN A 324 1.12 -29.79 5.86
C GLN A 324 0.43 -28.62 6.59
N ALA A 325 -0.10 -28.87 7.78
CA ALA A 325 -0.69 -27.83 8.61
C ALA A 325 0.35 -26.76 8.99
N MET A 326 1.56 -27.13 9.39
CA MET A 326 2.66 -26.19 9.68
C MET A 326 3.04 -25.37 8.45
N ALA A 327 3.21 -26.01 7.29
CA ALA A 327 3.52 -25.30 6.04
C ALA A 327 2.42 -24.29 5.68
N SER A 328 1.14 -24.68 5.84
CA SER A 328 0.01 -23.79 5.63
C SER A 328 0.01 -22.60 6.61
N ARG A 329 0.38 -22.81 7.88
CA ARG A 329 0.52 -21.73 8.88
C ARG A 329 1.60 -20.72 8.53
N CYS A 330 2.62 -21.08 7.75
CA CYS A 330 3.64 -20.15 7.29
C CYS A 330 3.14 -19.16 6.22
N GLY A 331 1.92 -19.34 5.69
CA GLY A 331 1.29 -18.38 4.77
C GLY A 331 1.95 -18.26 3.39
N GLY A 332 2.75 -19.25 2.99
CA GLY A 332 3.48 -19.22 1.72
C GLY A 332 4.69 -18.29 1.68
N LEU A 333 5.08 -17.70 2.82
CA LEU A 333 6.29 -16.88 2.91
C LEU A 333 7.54 -17.77 2.90
N PRO A 334 8.42 -17.70 1.88
CA PRO A 334 9.60 -18.57 1.76
C PRO A 334 10.51 -18.53 2.99
N LEU A 335 10.79 -17.34 3.53
CA LEU A 335 11.63 -17.19 4.73
C LEU A 335 11.01 -17.91 5.94
N GLY A 336 9.69 -17.81 6.12
CA GLY A 336 8.96 -18.50 7.19
C GLY A 336 8.98 -20.01 7.00
N LEU A 337 8.67 -20.49 5.79
CA LEU A 337 8.70 -21.91 5.43
C LEU A 337 10.06 -22.54 5.68
N ILE A 338 11.14 -21.92 5.21
CA ILE A 338 12.51 -22.42 5.37
C ILE A 338 12.89 -22.47 6.86
N THR A 339 12.55 -21.44 7.61
CA THR A 339 12.91 -21.34 9.03
C THR A 339 12.19 -22.39 9.87
N VAL A 340 10.86 -22.51 9.73
CA VAL A 340 10.07 -23.51 10.45
C VAL A 340 10.45 -24.92 10.01
N ALA A 341 10.64 -25.17 8.71
CA ALA A 341 11.07 -26.47 8.21
C ALA A 341 12.41 -26.92 8.80
N ARG A 342 13.38 -26.00 8.92
CA ARG A 342 14.69 -26.27 9.55
C ARG A 342 14.55 -26.58 11.05
N ALA A 343 13.68 -25.87 11.76
CA ALA A 343 13.39 -26.15 13.17
C ALA A 343 12.79 -27.57 13.36
N MET A 344 12.03 -28.04 12.38
CA MET A 344 11.41 -29.37 12.39
C MET A 344 12.31 -30.48 11.86
N ALA A 345 13.43 -30.17 11.20
CA ALA A 345 14.30 -31.14 10.52
C ALA A 345 14.93 -32.18 11.48
N CYS A 346 15.02 -31.90 12.79
CA CYS A 346 15.52 -32.83 13.80
C CYS A 346 14.42 -33.58 14.58
N LYS A 347 13.15 -33.20 14.42
CA LYS A 347 12.02 -33.81 15.15
C LYS A 347 11.62 -35.13 14.49
N ARG A 348 11.32 -36.15 15.29
CA ARG A 348 11.14 -37.53 14.81
C ARG A 348 9.82 -38.14 15.23
N VAL A 349 9.20 -37.69 16.33
CA VAL A 349 7.97 -38.30 16.86
C VAL A 349 6.77 -37.35 16.77
N THR A 350 5.57 -37.91 16.58
CA THR A 350 4.32 -37.16 16.40
C THR A 350 4.08 -36.12 17.50
N ARG A 351 4.36 -36.46 18.77
CA ARG A 351 4.20 -35.55 19.91
C ARG A 351 5.09 -34.30 19.85
N GLU A 352 6.29 -34.39 19.27
CA GLU A 352 7.15 -33.22 19.06
C GLU A 352 6.53 -32.28 18.03
N TRP A 353 5.91 -32.83 16.98
CA TRP A 353 5.20 -32.04 15.97
C TRP A 353 3.94 -31.38 16.54
N GLU A 354 3.17 -32.10 17.35
CA GLU A 354 2.00 -31.54 18.06
C GLU A 354 2.41 -30.40 19.00
N HIS A 355 3.48 -30.59 19.78
CA HIS A 355 4.02 -29.56 20.64
C HIS A 355 4.50 -28.35 19.85
N SER A 356 5.32 -28.55 18.81
CA SER A 356 5.79 -27.48 17.93
C SER A 356 4.64 -26.74 17.25
N MET A 357 3.56 -27.43 16.90
CA MET A 357 2.37 -26.81 16.32
C MET A 357 1.66 -25.92 17.34
N ALA A 358 1.53 -26.37 18.60
CA ALA A 358 0.99 -25.56 19.68
C ALA A 358 1.84 -24.29 19.92
N VAL A 359 3.17 -24.44 19.92
CA VAL A 359 4.11 -23.31 20.03
C VAL A 359 3.98 -22.37 18.83
N LEU A 360 3.92 -22.88 17.59
CA LEU A 360 3.74 -22.05 16.38
C LEU A 360 2.45 -21.23 16.41
N ASN A 361 1.39 -21.72 17.05
CA ASN A 361 0.12 -21.00 17.13
C ASN A 361 0.08 -19.94 18.23
N LEU A 362 0.86 -20.08 19.31
CA LEU A 362 0.77 -19.24 20.51
C LEU A 362 1.99 -18.34 20.71
N ALA A 363 3.19 -18.88 20.53
CA ALA A 363 4.46 -18.19 20.74
C ALA A 363 5.50 -18.65 19.70
N PRO A 364 5.34 -18.30 18.41
CA PRO A 364 6.24 -18.72 17.32
C PRO A 364 7.73 -18.51 17.60
N TRP A 365 8.08 -17.47 18.36
CA TRP A 365 9.46 -17.14 18.73
C TRP A 365 10.14 -18.20 19.61
N GLN A 366 9.38 -19.03 20.33
CA GLN A 366 9.93 -20.13 21.15
C GLN A 366 10.36 -21.34 20.30
N LEU A 367 10.02 -21.38 19.01
CA LEU A 367 10.57 -22.39 18.10
C LEU A 367 12.00 -22.05 17.69
N ASP A 368 12.87 -23.05 17.76
CA ASP A 368 14.30 -22.93 17.47
C ASP A 368 14.56 -22.21 16.13
N GLY A 369 15.30 -21.10 16.19
CA GLY A 369 15.72 -20.33 15.03
C GLY A 369 14.68 -19.38 14.43
N VAL A 370 13.40 -19.41 14.87
CA VAL A 370 12.35 -18.51 14.37
C VAL A 370 12.64 -17.05 14.74
N GLU A 371 13.00 -16.79 16.00
CA GLU A 371 13.35 -15.44 16.44
C GLU A 371 14.51 -14.84 15.61
N ALA A 372 15.66 -15.53 15.63
CA ALA A 372 16.89 -15.04 15.02
C ALA A 372 16.84 -14.92 13.49
N ASN A 373 16.20 -15.86 12.81
CA ASN A 373 16.26 -15.94 11.34
C ASN A 373 15.03 -15.38 10.62
N LEU A 374 13.89 -15.22 11.31
CA LEU A 374 12.65 -14.72 10.72
C LEU A 374 12.21 -13.42 11.40
N LEU A 375 11.93 -13.44 12.70
CA LEU A 375 11.26 -12.31 13.37
C LEU A 375 12.14 -11.06 13.41
N VAL A 376 13.44 -11.19 13.67
CA VAL A 376 14.40 -10.08 13.60
C VAL A 376 14.44 -9.46 12.20
N SER A 377 14.39 -10.27 11.14
CA SER A 377 14.37 -9.78 9.76
C SER A 377 13.07 -9.04 9.43
N LEU A 378 11.93 -9.53 9.91
CA LEU A 378 10.62 -8.89 9.73
C LEU A 378 10.50 -7.60 10.55
N LYS A 379 11.08 -7.58 11.77
CA LYS A 379 11.07 -6.43 12.68
C LYS A 379 11.71 -5.20 12.05
N ARG A 380 12.72 -5.35 11.18
CA ARG A 380 13.29 -4.21 10.43
C ARG A 380 12.23 -3.42 9.67
N SER A 381 11.26 -4.10 9.05
CA SER A 381 10.14 -3.44 8.37
C SER A 381 9.21 -2.70 9.32
N TYR A 382 9.07 -3.17 10.56
CA TYR A 382 8.31 -2.48 11.59
C TYR A 382 9.07 -1.26 12.13
N ASP A 383 10.38 -1.39 12.34
CA ASP A 383 11.23 -0.33 12.86
C ASP A 383 11.32 0.86 11.89
N SER A 384 11.21 0.61 10.58
CA SER A 384 11.20 1.67 9.56
C SER A 384 9.92 2.50 9.51
N LEU A 385 8.84 2.09 10.20
CA LEU A 385 7.64 2.91 10.30
C LEU A 385 7.98 4.21 11.05
N ARG A 386 7.72 5.36 10.43
CA ARG A 386 8.16 6.68 10.90
C ARG A 386 7.40 7.18 12.15
N ASP A 387 6.18 6.69 12.36
CA ASP A 387 5.25 7.18 13.39
C ASP A 387 4.90 6.06 14.38
N ASP A 388 4.97 6.36 15.67
CA ASP A 388 4.59 5.45 16.75
C ASP A 388 3.10 5.10 16.69
N SER A 389 2.27 5.99 16.17
CA SER A 389 0.83 5.75 15.93
C SER A 389 0.64 4.65 14.86
N LEU A 390 1.44 4.66 13.79
CA LEU A 390 1.42 3.59 12.78
C LEU A 390 1.91 2.27 13.36
N ARG A 391 2.97 2.31 14.17
CA ARG A 391 3.51 1.13 14.84
C ARG A 391 2.47 0.49 15.76
N ILE A 392 1.82 1.25 16.64
CA ILE A 392 0.81 0.69 17.54
C ILE A 392 -0.44 0.20 16.77
N CYS A 393 -0.87 0.89 15.71
CA CYS A 393 -1.95 0.43 14.85
C CYS A 393 -1.62 -0.91 14.18
N LEU A 394 -0.38 -1.08 13.67
CA LEU A 394 0.06 -2.36 13.13
C LEU A 394 0.04 -3.45 14.20
N LEU A 395 0.62 -3.19 15.39
CA LEU A 395 0.60 -4.16 16.47
C LEU A 395 -0.84 -4.54 16.82
N TYR A 396 -1.74 -3.57 16.94
CA TYR A 396 -3.15 -3.79 17.25
C TYR A 396 -3.87 -4.66 16.21
N CYS A 397 -3.55 -4.53 14.92
CA CYS A 397 -4.07 -5.43 13.89
C CYS A 397 -3.75 -6.91 14.16
N SER A 398 -2.69 -7.23 14.91
CA SER A 398 -2.37 -8.62 15.30
C SER A 398 -3.41 -9.26 16.24
N LEU A 399 -4.33 -8.47 16.81
CA LEU A 399 -5.46 -9.00 17.57
C LEU A 399 -6.50 -9.68 16.68
N PHE A 400 -6.55 -9.37 15.38
CA PHE A 400 -7.59 -9.82 14.44
C PHE A 400 -7.10 -10.94 13.53
N SER A 401 -7.79 -12.07 13.51
CA SER A 401 -7.39 -13.24 12.72
C SER A 401 -8.10 -13.32 11.37
N GLY A 402 -7.32 -13.42 10.29
CA GLY A 402 -7.84 -13.54 8.92
C GLY A 402 -8.28 -12.19 8.34
N GLU A 403 -9.14 -12.24 7.33
CA GLU A 403 -9.69 -11.04 6.70
C GLU A 403 -10.57 -10.27 7.68
N THR A 404 -10.35 -8.95 7.72
CA THR A 404 -10.98 -8.01 8.65
C THR A 404 -11.39 -6.75 7.90
N SER A 405 -12.58 -6.22 8.21
CA SER A 405 -13.06 -4.97 7.61
C SER A 405 -12.17 -3.80 8.01
N LYS A 406 -11.90 -2.90 7.05
CA LYS A 406 -11.15 -1.66 7.27
C LYS A 406 -11.87 -0.76 8.26
N GLU A 407 -13.19 -0.67 8.14
CA GLU A 407 -14.06 0.16 8.98
C GLU A 407 -13.96 -0.29 10.45
N LEU A 408 -14.05 -1.60 10.72
CA LEU A 408 -13.92 -2.14 12.08
C LEU A 408 -12.55 -1.80 12.71
N LEU A 409 -11.47 -1.88 11.94
CA LEU A 409 -10.12 -1.55 12.41
C LEU A 409 -9.98 -0.06 12.71
N VAL A 410 -10.45 0.80 11.80
CA VAL A 410 -10.42 2.26 11.98
C VAL A 410 -11.22 2.67 13.22
N GLU A 411 -12.43 2.13 13.38
CA GLU A 411 -13.25 2.35 14.57
C GLU A 411 -12.54 1.93 15.85
N SER A 412 -11.88 0.77 15.82
CA SER A 412 -11.11 0.30 16.94
C SER A 412 -9.92 1.21 17.26
N PHE A 413 -9.21 1.73 16.24
CA PHE A 413 -8.11 2.67 16.44
C PHE A 413 -8.57 3.99 17.07
N ILE A 414 -9.74 4.48 16.66
CA ILE A 414 -10.34 5.69 17.24
C ILE A 414 -10.80 5.42 18.68
N GLY A 415 -11.46 4.27 18.92
CA GLY A 415 -11.94 3.85 20.24
C GLY A 415 -10.80 3.60 21.25
N GLU A 416 -9.64 3.12 20.79
CA GLU A 416 -8.42 3.02 21.59
C GLU A 416 -7.73 4.38 21.83
N GLY A 417 -8.01 5.36 20.97
CA GLY A 417 -7.37 6.68 20.96
C GLY A 417 -6.02 6.71 20.26
N PHE A 418 -5.71 5.75 19.37
CA PHE A 418 -4.50 5.81 18.53
C PHE A 418 -4.64 6.84 17.41
N VAL A 419 -5.88 7.04 16.95
CA VAL A 419 -6.24 8.09 16.02
C VAL A 419 -6.95 9.17 16.81
N SER A 420 -6.18 10.17 17.22
CA SER A 420 -6.70 11.40 17.79
C SER A 420 -6.22 12.60 16.97
N ASP A 421 -7.06 13.60 16.84
CA ASP A 421 -6.62 14.92 16.42
C ASP A 421 -7.18 15.97 17.37
N VAL A 422 -6.32 16.85 17.85
CA VAL A 422 -6.72 17.96 18.72
C VAL A 422 -7.53 19.00 17.92
N SER A 423 -7.45 18.97 16.59
CA SER A 423 -8.19 19.85 15.67
C SER A 423 -9.35 19.18 14.92
N ALA A 424 -9.67 17.90 15.19
CA ALA A 424 -10.79 17.24 14.51
C ALA A 424 -12.12 17.62 15.17
N ASP A 425 -12.84 18.53 14.53
CA ASP A 425 -14.20 18.91 14.93
C ASP A 425 -15.26 17.92 14.36
N ASP A 426 -14.88 17.01 13.45
CA ASP A 426 -15.78 16.06 12.76
C ASP A 426 -15.28 14.60 12.85
N MET A 427 -16.21 13.67 13.06
CA MET A 427 -15.96 12.22 13.00
C MET A 427 -15.39 11.80 11.64
N ASP A 428 -15.84 12.38 10.52
CA ASP A 428 -15.36 11.99 9.19
C ASP A 428 -13.84 12.16 9.06
N ASP A 429 -13.27 13.20 9.65
CA ASP A 429 -11.83 13.45 9.61
C ASP A 429 -11.04 12.37 10.38
N LEU A 430 -11.56 11.91 11.51
CA LEU A 430 -10.98 10.80 12.27
C LEU A 430 -11.01 9.49 11.47
N TYR A 431 -12.14 9.18 10.83
CA TYR A 431 -12.25 8.01 9.96
C TYR A 431 -11.28 8.11 8.77
N ASN A 432 -11.22 9.26 8.09
CA ASN A 432 -10.31 9.51 6.99
C ASN A 432 -8.84 9.35 7.40
N LYS A 433 -8.46 9.89 8.57
CA LYS A 433 -7.11 9.73 9.14
C LYS A 433 -6.79 8.27 9.45
N GLY A 434 -7.73 7.52 10.01
CA GLY A 434 -7.59 6.08 10.25
C GLY A 434 -7.40 5.28 8.95
N HIS A 435 -8.20 5.58 7.91
CA HIS A 435 -8.05 4.95 6.59
C HIS A 435 -6.72 5.31 5.93
N TYR A 436 -6.25 6.55 6.06
CA TYR A 436 -4.93 6.98 5.59
C TYR A 436 -3.81 6.16 6.25
N MET A 437 -3.86 5.99 7.57
CA MET A 437 -2.90 5.17 8.32
C MET A 437 -2.93 3.69 7.88
N LEU A 438 -4.11 3.10 7.70
CA LEU A 438 -4.24 1.75 7.13
C LEU A 438 -3.66 1.66 5.72
N GLY A 439 -3.86 2.68 4.88
CA GLY A 439 -3.28 2.77 3.55
C GLY A 439 -1.75 2.75 3.57
N ILE A 440 -1.12 3.43 4.54
CA ILE A 440 0.34 3.37 4.74
C ILE A 440 0.77 1.94 5.11
N LEU A 441 0.05 1.28 6.04
CA LEU A 441 0.38 -0.09 6.45
C LEU A 441 0.24 -1.10 5.29
N VAL A 442 -0.76 -0.92 4.42
CA VAL A 442 -0.93 -1.73 3.20
C VAL A 442 0.17 -1.47 2.19
N THR A 443 0.49 -0.21 1.90
CA THR A 443 1.57 0.15 0.95
C THR A 443 2.96 -0.23 1.46
N SER A 444 3.10 -0.46 2.76
CA SER A 444 4.32 -1.00 3.38
C SER A 444 4.50 -2.52 3.27
N SER A 445 3.51 -3.21 2.70
CA SER A 445 3.45 -4.68 2.63
C SER A 445 3.48 -5.38 4.01
N LEU A 446 3.11 -4.68 5.09
CA LEU A 446 2.90 -5.25 6.43
C LEU A 446 1.45 -5.70 6.65
N LEU A 447 0.52 -5.09 5.90
CA LEU A 447 -0.85 -5.56 5.69
C LEU A 447 -1.08 -5.80 4.20
N GLU A 448 -2.03 -6.67 3.87
CA GLU A 448 -2.44 -6.96 2.50
C GLU A 448 -3.90 -6.54 2.30
N ALA A 449 -4.21 -5.89 1.18
CA ALA A 449 -5.58 -5.58 0.82
C ALA A 449 -6.31 -6.83 0.31
N ALA A 450 -7.46 -7.14 0.90
CA ALA A 450 -8.37 -8.19 0.48
C ALA A 450 -9.62 -7.54 -0.12
N GLY A 451 -9.50 -7.09 -1.38
CA GLY A 451 -10.51 -6.23 -2.01
C GLY A 451 -10.54 -4.80 -1.42
N ASP A 452 -11.63 -4.09 -1.69
CA ASP A 452 -11.70 -2.64 -1.40
C ASP A 452 -11.97 -2.36 0.09
N TYR A 453 -12.68 -3.25 0.77
CA TYR A 453 -13.17 -3.02 2.14
C TYR A 453 -12.48 -3.86 3.23
N HIS A 454 -11.65 -4.84 2.86
CA HIS A 454 -10.99 -5.72 3.83
C HIS A 454 -9.48 -5.65 3.73
N VAL A 455 -8.83 -5.98 4.85
CA VAL A 455 -7.39 -6.16 4.97
C VAL A 455 -7.10 -7.46 5.72
N THR A 456 -5.92 -8.02 5.48
CA THR A 456 -5.40 -9.19 6.19
C THR A 456 -3.96 -8.96 6.62
N MET A 457 -3.57 -9.56 7.73
CA MET A 457 -2.18 -9.56 8.20
C MET A 457 -1.58 -10.94 7.94
N HIS A 458 -0.47 -10.98 7.21
CA HIS A 458 0.24 -12.22 6.93
C HIS A 458 0.64 -12.94 8.24
N PRO A 459 0.47 -14.29 8.37
CA PRO A 459 0.71 -15.01 9.62
C PRO A 459 2.08 -14.78 10.27
N MET A 460 3.14 -14.70 9.47
CA MET A 460 4.50 -14.44 9.97
C MET A 460 4.71 -12.97 10.40
N VAL A 461 3.99 -12.02 9.79
CA VAL A 461 3.99 -10.61 10.23
C VAL A 461 3.21 -10.49 11.54
N ARG A 462 2.09 -11.20 11.67
CA ARG A 462 1.34 -11.33 12.93
C ARG A 462 2.19 -11.93 14.05
N ALA A 463 2.96 -12.99 13.75
CA ALA A 463 3.92 -13.58 14.69
C ALA A 463 4.96 -12.55 15.18
N MET A 464 5.52 -11.75 14.26
CA MET A 464 6.44 -10.67 14.60
C MET A 464 5.77 -9.60 15.47
N ALA A 465 4.56 -9.16 15.11
CA ALA A 465 3.83 -8.16 15.89
C ALA A 465 3.57 -8.63 17.34
N LEU A 466 3.12 -9.86 17.53
CA LEU A 466 2.90 -10.45 18.86
C LEU A 466 4.21 -10.60 19.65
N TRP A 467 5.30 -10.97 18.98
CA TRP A 467 6.63 -11.04 19.59
C TRP A 467 7.13 -9.66 20.05
N VAL A 468 6.96 -8.63 19.22
CA VAL A 468 7.30 -7.24 19.57
C VAL A 468 6.48 -6.75 20.77
N VAL A 469 5.17 -7.04 20.78
CA VAL A 469 4.29 -6.73 21.92
C VAL A 469 4.79 -7.39 23.20
N ALA A 470 5.22 -8.65 23.13
CA ALA A 470 5.77 -9.42 24.25
C ALA A 470 7.18 -8.97 24.69
N ASP A 471 7.59 -7.73 24.39
CA ASP A 471 8.95 -7.20 24.57
C ASP A 471 10.03 -8.14 24.02
N CYS A 472 9.86 -8.52 22.75
CA CYS A 472 10.71 -9.50 22.07
C CYS A 472 10.76 -10.85 22.82
N GLY A 473 9.62 -11.29 23.37
CA GLY A 473 9.47 -12.58 24.05
C GLY A 473 9.85 -12.60 25.53
N ARG A 474 10.11 -11.45 26.15
CA ARG A 474 10.45 -11.33 27.59
C ARG A 474 9.23 -11.26 28.51
N ILE A 475 8.06 -10.88 27.99
CA ILE A 475 6.83 -10.72 28.76
C ILE A 475 5.76 -11.66 28.20
N ASP A 476 5.41 -12.68 28.98
CA ASP A 476 4.32 -13.58 28.64
C ASP A 476 2.96 -12.90 28.78
N ASN A 477 2.06 -13.19 27.84
CA ASN A 477 0.65 -12.78 27.88
C ASN A 477 0.39 -11.28 28.08
N LYS A 478 1.34 -10.39 27.75
CA LYS A 478 1.10 -8.93 27.76
C LYS A 478 -0.17 -8.62 26.96
N TRP A 479 -0.28 -9.18 25.76
CA TRP A 479 -1.55 -9.30 25.04
C TRP A 479 -1.90 -10.78 24.92
N LEU A 480 -3.09 -11.16 25.38
CA LEU A 480 -3.58 -12.53 25.34
C LEU A 480 -4.39 -12.74 24.06
N VAL A 481 -3.76 -13.35 23.06
CA VAL A 481 -4.35 -13.47 21.71
C VAL A 481 -4.55 -14.94 21.36
N ARG A 482 -5.82 -15.36 21.24
CA ARG A 482 -6.22 -16.68 20.73
C ARG A 482 -7.16 -16.60 19.52
N ALA A 483 -7.28 -15.41 18.93
CA ALA A 483 -8.16 -15.18 17.79
C ALA A 483 -8.00 -16.22 16.68
N GLY A 484 -9.10 -16.82 16.24
CA GLY A 484 -9.12 -17.83 15.18
C GLY A 484 -8.59 -19.21 15.57
N LEU A 485 -8.18 -19.43 16.83
CA LEU A 485 -7.85 -20.76 17.35
C LEU A 485 -9.13 -21.43 17.85
N VAL A 486 -9.53 -22.51 17.18
CA VAL A 486 -10.74 -23.25 17.53
C VAL A 486 -10.58 -23.89 18.91
N THR A 487 -11.31 -23.35 19.89
CA THR A 487 -11.35 -23.80 21.29
C THR A 487 -12.76 -23.62 21.84
N SER A 488 -13.30 -24.63 22.52
CA SER A 488 -14.65 -24.57 23.09
C SER A 488 -14.71 -23.84 24.44
N ALA A 489 -13.56 -23.65 25.10
CA ALA A 489 -13.47 -23.07 26.43
C ALA A 489 -12.54 -21.87 26.46
N ALA A 490 -12.93 -20.84 27.23
CA ALA A 490 -12.11 -19.67 27.46
C ALA A 490 -10.81 -20.02 28.22
N PRO A 491 -9.75 -19.20 28.10
CA PRO A 491 -8.57 -19.33 28.94
C PRO A 491 -8.95 -19.21 30.42
N ARG A 492 -8.38 -20.07 31.25
CA ARG A 492 -8.49 -19.98 32.72
C ARG A 492 -8.07 -18.61 33.22
N ALA A 493 -8.68 -18.16 34.32
CA ALA A 493 -8.46 -16.85 34.91
C ALA A 493 -6.98 -16.45 35.11
N ASP A 494 -6.11 -17.40 35.47
CA ASP A 494 -4.68 -17.15 35.70
C ASP A 494 -3.96 -16.54 34.48
N LYS A 495 -4.40 -16.92 33.27
CA LYS A 495 -3.80 -16.47 32.00
C LYS A 495 -4.11 -15.03 31.62
N TRP A 496 -5.08 -14.41 32.28
CA TRP A 496 -5.46 -13.03 32.01
C TRP A 496 -4.70 -12.01 32.85
N THR A 497 -4.02 -12.48 33.91
CA THR A 497 -3.30 -11.63 34.85
C THR A 497 -2.25 -10.79 34.12
N GLY A 498 -2.35 -9.46 34.23
CA GLY A 498 -1.42 -8.52 33.59
C GLY A 498 -1.66 -8.28 32.09
N ALA A 499 -2.68 -8.88 31.48
CA ALA A 499 -2.99 -8.66 30.07
C ALA A 499 -3.57 -7.25 29.85
N GLU A 500 -2.96 -6.49 28.94
CA GLU A 500 -3.44 -5.17 28.51
C GLU A 500 -4.53 -5.27 27.43
N ARG A 501 -4.49 -6.32 26.60
CA ARG A 501 -5.45 -6.55 25.51
C ARG A 501 -5.71 -8.03 25.36
N VAL A 502 -6.97 -8.40 25.22
CA VAL A 502 -7.40 -9.80 25.06
C VAL A 502 -8.22 -9.92 23.79
N SER A 503 -7.85 -10.88 22.94
CA SER A 503 -8.64 -11.23 21.75
C SER A 503 -8.90 -12.73 21.69
N LEU A 504 -10.18 -13.07 21.85
CA LEU A 504 -10.74 -14.43 21.79
C LEU A 504 -11.79 -14.53 20.68
N MET A 505 -11.75 -13.63 19.70
CA MET A 505 -12.67 -13.64 18.55
C MET A 505 -12.55 -14.92 17.72
N ARG A 506 -13.65 -15.38 17.13
CA ARG A 506 -13.67 -16.56 16.24
C ARG A 506 -13.03 -17.81 16.85
N THR A 507 -13.12 -18.01 18.17
CA THR A 507 -12.56 -19.17 18.85
C THR A 507 -13.57 -20.31 18.97
N GLY A 508 -14.87 -20.01 19.00
CA GLY A 508 -15.92 -21.01 19.22
C GLY A 508 -16.26 -21.20 20.70
N ILE A 509 -15.79 -20.31 21.58
CA ILE A 509 -16.18 -20.28 22.99
C ILE A 509 -17.69 -20.11 23.11
N ASN A 510 -18.30 -20.87 24.00
CA ASN A 510 -19.74 -20.84 24.26
C ASN A 510 -20.13 -20.15 25.58
N GLU A 511 -19.22 -20.09 26.56
CA GLU A 511 -19.48 -19.50 27.87
C GLU A 511 -18.21 -18.84 28.44
N LEU A 512 -18.41 -17.76 29.22
CA LEU A 512 -17.37 -17.10 30.02
C LEU A 512 -17.71 -17.27 31.51
N ASN A 513 -17.17 -18.32 32.13
CA ASN A 513 -17.58 -18.78 33.48
C ASN A 513 -16.70 -18.29 34.63
N ASP A 514 -15.48 -17.82 34.34
CA ASP A 514 -14.54 -17.32 35.34
C ASP A 514 -14.66 -15.79 35.49
N ALA A 515 -14.27 -15.24 36.65
CA ALA A 515 -14.08 -13.80 36.86
C ALA A 515 -12.57 -13.45 36.87
N PRO A 516 -11.93 -13.29 35.69
CA PRO A 516 -10.49 -13.07 35.61
C PRO A 516 -10.09 -11.69 36.14
N THR A 517 -9.06 -11.63 36.98
CA THR A 517 -8.53 -10.36 37.49
C THR A 517 -7.62 -9.69 36.46
N CYS A 518 -8.08 -8.61 35.83
CA CYS A 518 -7.40 -7.94 34.71
C CYS A 518 -7.41 -6.41 34.87
N SER A 519 -6.76 -5.90 35.92
CA SER A 519 -6.85 -4.49 36.31
C SER A 519 -6.34 -3.49 35.27
N VAL A 520 -5.45 -3.93 34.37
CA VAL A 520 -4.83 -3.10 33.32
C VAL A 520 -5.42 -3.33 31.92
N LEU A 521 -6.45 -4.18 31.80
CA LEU A 521 -7.06 -4.54 30.52
C LEU A 521 -7.73 -3.32 29.88
N LYS A 522 -7.37 -3.00 28.65
CA LYS A 522 -7.91 -1.90 27.84
C LYS A 522 -8.83 -2.38 26.73
N THR A 523 -8.56 -3.54 26.16
CA THR A 523 -9.30 -4.08 25.01
C THR A 523 -9.78 -5.50 25.28
N LEU A 524 -11.05 -5.78 25.01
CA LEU A 524 -11.61 -7.14 25.01
C LEU A 524 -12.40 -7.40 23.73
N LEU A 525 -11.90 -8.32 22.91
CA LEU A 525 -12.49 -8.73 21.63
C LEU A 525 -13.02 -10.15 21.73
N LEU A 526 -14.35 -10.30 21.67
CA LEU A 526 -15.09 -11.57 21.79
C LEU A 526 -15.99 -11.86 20.60
N GLN A 527 -15.92 -11.04 19.55
CA GLN A 527 -16.83 -11.09 18.42
C GLN A 527 -16.72 -12.37 17.59
N SER A 528 -17.78 -12.65 16.84
CA SER A 528 -17.92 -13.83 15.97
C SER A 528 -17.80 -15.17 16.72
N ASN A 529 -18.08 -15.19 18.03
CA ASN A 529 -18.30 -16.42 18.78
C ASN A 529 -19.79 -16.76 18.78
N ARG A 530 -20.25 -17.39 17.69
CA ARG A 530 -21.67 -17.67 17.44
C ARG A 530 -22.33 -18.62 18.44
N LEU A 531 -21.57 -19.24 19.34
CA LEU A 531 -22.10 -20.09 20.41
C LEU A 531 -22.05 -19.41 21.78
N LEU A 532 -21.43 -18.22 21.89
CA LEU A 532 -21.28 -17.49 23.14
C LEU A 532 -22.64 -16.93 23.56
N GLY A 533 -23.31 -17.60 24.50
CA GLY A 533 -24.64 -17.23 24.99
C GLY A 533 -24.68 -16.73 26.43
N ARG A 534 -23.63 -17.03 27.22
CA ARG A 534 -23.58 -16.72 28.65
C ARG A 534 -22.26 -16.06 29.04
N ILE A 535 -22.39 -14.97 29.78
CA ILE A 535 -21.30 -14.28 30.48
C ILE A 535 -21.66 -14.35 31.97
N CYS A 536 -20.77 -14.91 32.79
CA CYS A 536 -21.00 -15.05 34.23
C CYS A 536 -21.17 -13.68 34.91
N HIS A 537 -21.93 -13.68 36.00
CA HIS A 537 -21.93 -12.58 36.95
C HIS A 537 -20.49 -12.36 37.46
N ASP A 538 -20.10 -11.12 37.69
CA ASP A 538 -18.75 -10.69 38.07
C ASP A 538 -17.66 -10.71 37.00
N PHE A 539 -17.93 -11.14 35.76
CA PHE A 539 -16.92 -11.16 34.69
C PHE A 539 -16.26 -9.78 34.49
N PHE A 540 -17.03 -8.69 34.59
CA PHE A 540 -16.55 -7.32 34.43
C PHE A 540 -16.03 -6.66 35.72
N SER A 541 -16.18 -7.30 36.88
CA SER A 541 -15.90 -6.70 38.19
C SER A 541 -14.44 -6.30 38.40
N PHE A 542 -13.50 -6.92 37.68
CA PHE A 542 -12.06 -6.71 37.87
C PHE A 542 -11.35 -6.16 36.62
N MET A 543 -12.06 -5.38 35.79
CA MET A 543 -11.54 -4.76 34.57
C MET A 543 -11.77 -3.23 34.51
N PRO A 544 -11.42 -2.46 35.55
CA PRO A 544 -11.77 -1.04 35.66
C PRO A 544 -11.13 -0.13 34.59
N CYS A 545 -10.10 -0.61 33.87
CA CYS A 545 -9.41 0.15 32.82
C CYS A 545 -9.90 -0.16 31.40
N LEU A 546 -10.96 -0.97 31.25
CA LEU A 546 -11.44 -1.38 29.93
C LEU A 546 -11.94 -0.16 29.16
N ARG A 547 -11.43 0.01 27.94
CA ARG A 547 -11.76 1.10 27.01
C ARG A 547 -12.59 0.63 25.83
N LEU A 548 -12.30 -0.57 25.32
CA LEU A 548 -12.96 -1.14 24.15
C LEU A 548 -13.48 -2.55 24.46
N LEU A 549 -14.78 -2.77 24.22
CA LEU A 549 -15.46 -4.05 24.34
C LEU A 549 -16.25 -4.36 23.06
N ASP A 550 -15.92 -5.47 22.40
CA ASP A 550 -16.65 -5.99 21.24
C ASP A 550 -17.22 -7.38 21.51
N LEU A 551 -18.55 -7.47 21.49
CA LEU A 551 -19.33 -8.70 21.69
C LEU A 551 -20.15 -9.05 20.44
N SER A 552 -19.85 -8.46 19.28
CA SER A 552 -20.67 -8.60 18.07
C SER A 552 -20.75 -10.04 17.55
N ASP A 553 -21.84 -10.37 16.87
CA ASP A 553 -22.05 -11.71 16.28
C ASP A 553 -21.94 -12.85 17.32
N THR A 554 -22.55 -12.65 18.48
CA THR A 554 -22.67 -13.64 19.57
C THR A 554 -24.14 -13.88 19.93
N LEU A 555 -24.43 -14.94 20.69
CA LEU A 555 -25.79 -15.29 21.14
C LEU A 555 -26.09 -14.79 22.55
N ILE A 556 -25.38 -13.77 23.03
CA ILE A 556 -25.64 -13.20 24.35
C ILE A 556 -27.05 -12.58 24.36
N THR A 557 -27.77 -12.85 25.46
CA THR A 557 -29.18 -12.43 25.62
C THR A 557 -29.35 -11.25 26.57
N ALA A 558 -28.36 -11.00 27.43
CA ALA A 558 -28.28 -9.88 28.35
C ALA A 558 -26.82 -9.54 28.67
N LEU A 559 -26.58 -8.28 29.04
CA LEU A 559 -25.31 -7.86 29.64
C LEU A 559 -25.41 -7.99 31.17
N PRO A 560 -24.34 -8.43 31.86
CA PRO A 560 -24.27 -8.41 33.31
C PRO A 560 -24.44 -7.00 33.89
N SER A 561 -24.99 -6.90 35.11
CA SER A 561 -25.19 -5.63 35.82
C SER A 561 -23.89 -4.87 36.07
N GLU A 562 -22.79 -5.61 36.21
CA GLU A 562 -21.44 -5.12 36.50
C GLU A 562 -20.83 -4.31 35.35
N ILE A 563 -21.52 -4.21 34.19
CA ILE A 563 -21.13 -3.31 33.11
C ILE A 563 -20.97 -1.86 33.61
N ASN A 564 -21.73 -1.45 34.63
CA ASN A 564 -21.62 -0.13 35.26
C ASN A 564 -20.26 0.16 35.91
N LEU A 565 -19.45 -0.86 36.18
CA LEU A 565 -18.11 -0.72 36.75
C LEU A 565 -17.06 -0.33 35.71
N LEU A 566 -17.36 -0.48 34.42
CA LEU A 566 -16.45 -0.18 33.31
C LEU A 566 -16.41 1.33 33.02
N VAL A 567 -16.16 2.16 34.03
CA VAL A 567 -16.26 3.63 33.94
C VAL A 567 -15.30 4.27 32.94
N THR A 568 -14.25 3.56 32.51
CA THR A 568 -13.32 4.01 31.46
C THR A 568 -13.71 3.60 30.04
N LEU A 569 -14.82 2.87 29.87
CA LEU A 569 -15.23 2.33 28.57
C LEU A 569 -15.58 3.48 27.63
N GLN A 570 -14.97 3.47 26.45
CA GLN A 570 -15.18 4.45 25.38
C GLN A 570 -15.85 3.85 24.15
N TYR A 571 -15.70 2.54 23.93
CA TYR A 571 -16.24 1.86 22.77
C TYR A 571 -16.93 0.56 23.18
N LEU A 572 -18.23 0.46 22.88
CA LEU A 572 -19.06 -0.73 23.11
C LEU A 572 -19.76 -1.13 21.82
N ARG A 573 -19.46 -2.34 21.33
CA ARG A 573 -20.07 -2.92 20.13
C ARG A 573 -20.82 -4.21 20.46
N LEU A 574 -22.12 -4.22 20.14
CA LEU A 574 -23.06 -5.31 20.42
C LEU A 574 -23.81 -5.74 19.16
N ASN A 575 -23.33 -5.37 17.97
CA ASN A 575 -24.02 -5.63 16.70
C ASN A 575 -24.34 -7.13 16.53
N ASN A 576 -25.49 -7.45 15.95
CA ASN A 576 -25.92 -8.83 15.71
C ASN A 576 -25.93 -9.73 16.97
N THR A 577 -26.19 -9.17 18.15
CA THR A 577 -26.44 -9.93 19.37
C THR A 577 -27.93 -10.17 19.60
N THR A 578 -28.29 -11.02 20.57
CA THR A 578 -29.69 -11.33 20.91
C THR A 578 -30.21 -10.59 22.15
N ILE A 579 -29.56 -9.48 22.50
CA ILE A 579 -29.89 -8.66 23.67
C ILE A 579 -31.29 -8.07 23.50
N ARG A 580 -32.16 -8.26 24.51
CA ARG A 580 -33.54 -7.77 24.49
C ARG A 580 -33.74 -6.44 25.20
N SER A 581 -32.87 -6.12 26.15
CA SER A 581 -32.91 -4.88 26.94
C SER A 581 -31.51 -4.47 27.37
N LEU A 582 -31.23 -3.18 27.32
CA LEU A 582 -30.01 -2.59 27.87
C LEU A 582 -30.13 -2.45 29.40
N PRO A 583 -29.15 -2.92 30.21
CA PRO A 583 -29.20 -2.72 31.65
C PRO A 583 -29.11 -1.23 32.01
N ALA A 584 -29.84 -0.81 33.05
CA ALA A 584 -29.80 0.58 33.54
C ALA A 584 -28.37 1.05 33.91
N GLY A 585 -27.49 0.11 34.27
CA GLY A 585 -26.09 0.33 34.55
C GLY A 585 -25.29 0.95 33.39
N ILE A 586 -25.76 0.87 32.14
CA ILE A 586 -25.11 1.55 31.00
C ILE A 586 -25.02 3.06 31.23
N GLY A 587 -25.99 3.68 31.90
CA GLY A 587 -25.95 5.10 32.22
C GLY A 587 -24.75 5.52 33.10
N ALA A 588 -24.06 4.58 33.75
CA ALA A 588 -22.83 4.88 34.50
C ALA A 588 -21.59 5.06 33.60
N LEU A 589 -21.67 4.68 32.31
CA LEU A 589 -20.57 4.72 31.35
C LEU A 589 -20.37 6.12 30.76
N VAL A 590 -20.11 7.11 31.62
CA VAL A 590 -20.05 8.54 31.24
C VAL A 590 -18.95 8.90 30.23
N ASN A 591 -17.95 8.03 30.05
CA ASN A 591 -16.87 8.18 29.07
C ASN A 591 -17.17 7.47 27.72
N LEU A 592 -18.33 6.83 27.58
CA LEU A 592 -18.67 6.09 26.37
C LEU A 592 -18.84 7.04 25.18
N ARG A 593 -18.05 6.82 24.13
CA ARG A 593 -18.04 7.62 22.89
C ARG A 593 -18.73 6.89 21.73
N PHE A 594 -18.63 5.57 21.68
CA PHE A 594 -19.23 4.72 20.65
C PHE A 594 -20.15 3.69 21.30
N LEU A 595 -21.42 3.69 20.90
CA LEU A 595 -22.39 2.68 21.24
C LEU A 595 -23.00 2.13 19.95
N LEU A 596 -22.60 0.92 19.58
CA LEU A 596 -23.01 0.28 18.33
C LEU A 596 -23.90 -0.92 18.65
N LEU A 597 -25.16 -0.84 18.23
CA LEU A 597 -26.22 -1.80 18.52
C LEU A 597 -26.86 -2.35 17.25
N SER A 598 -26.29 -2.17 16.06
CA SER A 598 -26.92 -2.52 14.79
C SER A 598 -27.46 -3.96 14.76
N ASN A 599 -28.71 -4.13 14.31
CA ASN A 599 -29.40 -5.43 14.23
C ASN A 599 -29.44 -6.19 15.58
N VAL A 600 -29.79 -5.48 16.65
CA VAL A 600 -30.06 -6.06 17.97
C VAL A 600 -31.57 -5.97 18.27
N PRO A 601 -32.22 -7.06 18.72
CA PRO A 601 -33.66 -7.11 18.95
C PRO A 601 -34.07 -6.44 20.27
N VAL A 602 -33.53 -5.24 20.55
CA VAL A 602 -33.88 -4.45 21.73
C VAL A 602 -35.36 -4.10 21.66
N GLN A 603 -36.10 -4.54 22.68
CA GLN A 603 -37.55 -4.43 22.72
C GLN A 603 -38.06 -3.13 23.31
N THR A 604 -37.19 -2.29 23.89
CA THR A 604 -37.20 -1.71 25.25
C THR A 604 -36.00 -0.76 25.44
N ILE A 605 -36.05 0.55 25.13
CA ILE A 605 -35.09 1.52 25.71
C ILE A 605 -35.77 2.24 26.88
N ALA A 606 -35.39 1.89 28.10
CA ALA A 606 -35.97 2.48 29.30
C ALA A 606 -35.52 3.93 29.49
N ALA A 607 -36.40 4.77 30.05
CA ALA A 607 -36.08 6.15 30.36
C ALA A 607 -34.92 6.25 31.37
N GLY A 608 -33.99 7.16 31.11
CA GLY A 608 -32.77 7.37 31.89
C GLY A 608 -31.58 6.50 31.49
N VAL A 609 -31.69 5.65 30.46
CA VAL A 609 -30.57 4.76 30.07
C VAL A 609 -29.54 5.49 29.21
N LEU A 610 -29.98 6.24 28.19
CA LEU A 610 -29.06 6.93 27.28
C LEU A 610 -28.70 8.35 27.72
N ASN A 611 -29.61 9.05 28.40
CA ASN A 611 -29.42 10.45 28.81
C ASN A 611 -28.11 10.71 29.60
N PRO A 612 -27.68 9.83 30.53
CA PRO A 612 -26.41 10.03 31.25
C PRO A 612 -25.15 9.98 30.38
N LEU A 613 -25.22 9.47 29.14
CA LEU A 613 -24.07 9.25 28.25
C LEU A 613 -23.64 10.55 27.56
N THR A 614 -23.21 11.54 28.35
CA THR A 614 -22.91 12.89 27.84
C THR A 614 -21.73 12.96 26.87
N ALA A 615 -20.83 11.97 26.89
CA ALA A 615 -19.67 11.89 25.99
C ALA A 615 -19.94 11.12 24.68
N LEU A 616 -21.17 10.63 24.47
CA LEU A 616 -21.50 9.78 23.33
C LEU A 616 -21.43 10.57 22.03
N GLN A 617 -20.59 10.09 21.10
CA GLN A 617 -20.33 10.70 19.79
C GLN A 617 -20.95 9.90 18.65
N VAL A 618 -20.95 8.58 18.75
CA VAL A 618 -21.47 7.68 17.72
C VAL A 618 -22.50 6.74 18.34
N LEU A 619 -23.72 6.77 17.81
CA LEU A 619 -24.80 5.88 18.20
C LEU A 619 -25.38 5.20 16.96
N CYS A 620 -25.13 3.90 16.81
CA CYS A 620 -25.70 3.12 15.71
C CYS A 620 -26.77 2.17 16.25
N MET A 621 -28.01 2.36 15.82
CA MET A 621 -29.17 1.55 16.20
C MET A 621 -30.07 1.26 15.01
N ASP A 622 -29.47 1.11 13.82
CA ASP A 622 -30.15 0.60 12.64
C ASP A 622 -30.59 -0.85 12.85
N HIS A 623 -31.74 -1.20 12.26
CA HIS A 623 -32.39 -2.50 12.44
C HIS A 623 -32.69 -2.86 13.91
N CYS A 624 -32.86 -1.85 14.77
CA CYS A 624 -33.19 -2.00 16.20
C CYS A 624 -34.60 -1.48 16.51
N TRP A 625 -34.87 -1.26 17.81
CA TRP A 625 -36.02 -0.53 18.33
C TRP A 625 -36.47 0.59 17.38
N SER A 626 -37.63 0.38 16.76
CA SER A 626 -38.17 1.26 15.72
C SER A 626 -39.49 1.93 16.13
N SER A 627 -40.10 1.47 17.23
CA SER A 627 -41.41 1.95 17.70
C SER A 627 -41.34 3.36 18.31
N TRP A 628 -40.31 3.68 19.09
CA TRP A 628 -40.13 4.97 19.80
C TRP A 628 -41.34 5.47 20.59
N MET A 629 -42.29 4.59 20.94
CA MET A 629 -43.50 4.92 21.70
C MET A 629 -43.21 4.93 23.20
N ASP A 630 -43.77 5.92 23.90
CA ASP A 630 -43.76 6.02 25.35
C ASP A 630 -44.67 4.94 25.95
N VAL A 631 -44.06 3.99 26.68
CA VAL A 631 -44.75 2.86 27.31
C VAL A 631 -45.22 3.21 28.73
N GLY A 632 -44.93 4.43 29.23
CA GLY A 632 -45.14 4.85 30.61
C GLY A 632 -46.57 5.29 31.02
N SER A 633 -47.59 5.12 30.17
CA SER A 633 -48.96 5.55 30.49
C SER A 633 -50.03 4.57 29.98
N CYS A 634 -50.16 3.43 30.65
CA CYS A 634 -51.30 2.54 30.49
C CYS A 634 -51.91 2.24 31.87
N GLU A 635 -52.76 3.14 32.37
CA GLU A 635 -53.84 2.71 33.25
C GLU A 635 -54.95 2.06 32.39
N PRO A 636 -55.56 0.97 32.84
CA PRO A 636 -56.60 0.30 32.08
C PRO A 636 -57.94 1.03 32.26
N GLU A 637 -58.23 2.03 31.43
CA GLU A 637 -59.58 2.60 31.39
C GLU A 637 -60.51 1.82 30.46
N SER A 638 -61.59 1.34 31.08
CA SER A 638 -62.75 0.71 30.47
C SER A 638 -63.58 1.69 29.64
N GLY A 639 -64.06 1.24 28.48
CA GLY A 639 -65.28 1.80 27.85
C GLY A 639 -65.05 2.75 26.67
N ASP A 640 -65.36 2.21 25.48
CA ASP A 640 -65.85 2.88 24.27
C ASP A 640 -65.26 4.25 23.85
N SER A 641 -64.32 4.24 22.88
CA SER A 641 -64.06 5.39 21.98
C SER A 641 -63.05 5.05 20.86
N ARG A 642 -63.50 4.39 19.78
CA ARG A 642 -62.67 4.12 18.58
C ARG A 642 -62.22 5.38 17.81
N LYS A 643 -62.81 6.56 18.07
CA LYS A 643 -62.46 7.83 17.39
C LYS A 643 -61.43 8.72 18.14
N ARG A 644 -61.21 8.53 19.44
CA ARG A 644 -60.15 9.24 20.19
C ARG A 644 -58.74 8.62 20.03
N ARG A 645 -58.65 7.35 19.60
CA ARG A 645 -57.38 6.62 19.45
C ARG A 645 -56.35 7.25 18.47
N ARG A 646 -56.78 7.94 17.42
CA ARG A 646 -55.86 8.53 16.41
C ARG A 646 -55.20 9.83 16.85
N HIS A 647 -55.83 10.60 17.74
CA HIS A 647 -55.28 11.88 18.20
C HIS A 647 -54.32 11.70 19.40
N ASP A 648 -54.46 10.60 20.15
CA ASP A 648 -53.69 10.30 21.36
C ASP A 648 -52.36 9.56 21.07
N LEU A 649 -52.27 8.82 19.96
CA LEU A 649 -51.00 8.22 19.48
C LEU A 649 -49.97 9.27 19.03
N ARG A 650 -50.43 10.45 18.59
CA ARG A 650 -49.58 11.57 18.12
C ARG A 650 -48.75 12.23 19.23
N GLN A 651 -49.06 12.00 20.50
CA GLN A 651 -48.31 12.57 21.64
C GLN A 651 -47.34 11.57 22.29
N ARG A 652 -47.25 10.33 21.78
CA ARG A 652 -46.52 9.22 22.43
C ARG A 652 -45.12 8.95 21.87
N VAL A 653 -44.71 9.52 20.73
CA VAL A 653 -43.33 9.31 20.25
C VAL A 653 -42.37 10.10 21.14
N ASN A 654 -41.39 9.44 21.75
CA ASN A 654 -40.44 10.07 22.67
C ASN A 654 -38.99 9.87 22.20
N LEU A 655 -38.37 10.95 21.73
CA LEU A 655 -36.96 11.01 21.34
C LEU A 655 -36.10 11.76 22.38
N ARG A 656 -36.65 12.09 23.56
CA ARG A 656 -35.97 12.94 24.56
C ARG A 656 -34.63 12.37 25.03
N GLU A 657 -34.53 11.04 25.10
CA GLU A 657 -33.28 10.33 25.37
C GLU A 657 -32.19 10.72 24.38
N LEU A 658 -32.51 10.69 23.08
CA LEU A 658 -31.57 11.02 22.02
C LEU A 658 -31.29 12.53 21.97
N GLU A 659 -32.32 13.36 22.14
CA GLU A 659 -32.20 14.82 22.15
C GLU A 659 -31.30 15.33 23.29
N SER A 660 -31.10 14.53 24.35
CA SER A 660 -30.21 14.88 25.46
C SER A 660 -28.72 14.66 25.17
N LEU A 661 -28.37 13.93 24.10
CA LEU A 661 -27.00 13.55 23.74
C LEU A 661 -26.24 14.69 23.03
N LYS A 662 -25.78 15.69 23.78
CA LYS A 662 -25.20 16.93 23.22
C LYS A 662 -23.88 16.76 22.43
N SER A 663 -23.17 15.66 22.62
CA SER A 663 -21.87 15.39 21.96
C SER A 663 -22.00 14.49 20.74
N LEU A 664 -23.23 14.15 20.32
CA LEU A 664 -23.50 13.27 19.21
C LEU A 664 -22.98 13.88 17.90
N GLN A 665 -22.21 13.10 17.15
CA GLN A 665 -21.64 13.47 15.85
C GLN A 665 -22.11 12.54 14.72
N MET A 666 -22.58 11.33 15.07
CA MET A 666 -23.09 10.33 14.13
C MET A 666 -24.24 9.52 14.76
N LEU A 667 -25.35 9.42 14.02
CA LEU A 667 -26.54 8.68 14.42
C LEU A 667 -27.01 7.77 13.28
N ASP A 668 -27.20 6.48 13.58
CA ASP A 668 -27.97 5.57 12.75
C ASP A 668 -29.20 5.09 13.53
N ILE A 669 -30.37 5.13 12.90
CA ILE A 669 -31.65 4.89 13.60
C ILE A 669 -32.69 4.21 12.72
N SER A 670 -33.52 3.37 13.34
CA SER A 670 -34.74 2.83 12.74
C SER A 670 -36.00 3.54 13.23
N VAL A 671 -36.98 3.74 12.34
CA VAL A 671 -38.30 4.31 12.64
C VAL A 671 -39.42 3.47 12.03
N GLN A 672 -40.53 3.31 12.77
CA GLN A 672 -41.68 2.47 12.36
C GLN A 672 -42.94 3.25 12.04
N THR A 673 -42.97 4.56 12.27
CA THR A 673 -44.15 5.39 11.99
C THR A 673 -43.76 6.66 11.26
N LEU A 674 -44.65 7.16 10.39
CA LEU A 674 -44.48 8.43 9.69
C LEU A 674 -44.25 9.57 10.71
N HIS A 675 -44.97 9.53 11.83
CA HIS A 675 -44.81 10.55 12.86
C HIS A 675 -43.42 10.53 13.54
N SER A 676 -42.80 9.36 13.73
CA SER A 676 -41.43 9.27 14.25
C SER A 676 -40.42 9.87 13.27
N LEU A 677 -40.64 9.64 11.98
CA LEU A 677 -39.84 10.23 10.90
C LEU A 677 -39.99 11.76 10.85
N GLU A 678 -41.23 12.27 10.95
CA GLU A 678 -41.51 13.71 11.02
C GLU A 678 -40.85 14.33 12.27
N LYS A 679 -40.98 13.71 13.44
CA LYS A 679 -40.39 14.21 14.68
C LYS A 679 -38.86 14.23 14.61
N LEU A 680 -38.24 13.21 14.02
CA LEU A 680 -36.80 13.17 13.78
C LEU A 680 -36.36 14.34 12.88
N SER A 681 -37.12 14.63 11.81
CA SER A 681 -36.82 15.77 10.91
C SER A 681 -36.97 17.15 11.58
N GLN A 682 -37.86 17.26 12.56
CA GLN A 682 -38.12 18.48 13.31
C GLN A 682 -37.06 18.75 14.39
N SER A 683 -36.25 17.75 14.76
CA SER A 683 -35.14 17.89 15.70
C SER A 683 -33.85 18.20 14.95
N PRO A 684 -33.39 19.48 14.89
CA PRO A 684 -32.23 19.85 14.07
C PRO A 684 -30.97 19.13 14.54
N HIS A 685 -30.82 18.99 15.87
CA HIS A 685 -29.70 18.32 16.51
C HIS A 685 -29.57 16.85 16.08
N LEU A 686 -30.68 16.10 16.01
CA LEU A 686 -30.63 14.68 15.60
C LEU A 686 -30.52 14.54 14.08
N ALA A 687 -31.25 15.37 13.32
CA ALA A 687 -31.24 15.34 11.87
C ALA A 687 -29.87 15.68 11.27
N GLU A 688 -29.14 16.65 11.84
CA GLU A 688 -27.81 17.06 11.39
C GLU A 688 -26.77 15.92 11.48
N HIS A 689 -26.88 15.09 12.51
CA HIS A 689 -25.95 14.00 12.78
C HIS A 689 -26.40 12.64 12.21
N LEU A 690 -27.59 12.58 11.60
CA LEU A 690 -28.15 11.37 11.03
C LEU A 690 -27.36 10.93 9.78
N ARG A 691 -26.84 9.70 9.80
CA ARG A 691 -26.07 9.12 8.68
C ARG A 691 -26.78 8.00 7.97
N ASN A 692 -27.36 7.05 8.71
CA ASN A 692 -28.19 6.00 8.14
C ASN A 692 -29.58 6.01 8.77
N LEU A 693 -30.59 6.06 7.91
CA LEU A 693 -31.99 6.00 8.31
C LEU A 693 -32.65 4.73 7.79
N HIS A 694 -33.24 3.96 8.70
CA HIS A 694 -34.03 2.78 8.34
C HIS A 694 -35.52 2.98 8.65
N VAL A 695 -36.34 3.15 7.63
CA VAL A 695 -37.80 3.16 7.75
C VAL A 695 -38.31 1.73 7.64
N GLN A 696 -38.72 1.16 8.77
CA GLN A 696 -39.07 -0.25 8.90
C GLN A 696 -40.56 -0.44 9.16
N ASP A 697 -41.22 -1.32 8.43
CA ASP A 697 -42.61 -1.77 8.69
C ASP A 697 -43.59 -0.60 8.90
N CYS A 698 -43.34 0.53 8.23
CA CYS A 698 -44.06 1.77 8.38
C CYS A 698 -45.38 1.72 7.59
N SER A 699 -46.45 1.32 8.28
CA SER A 699 -47.77 1.09 7.66
C SER A 699 -48.56 2.38 7.40
N ASP A 700 -48.20 3.49 8.03
CA ASP A 700 -48.84 4.81 7.90
C ASP A 700 -48.13 5.73 6.89
N LEU A 701 -47.13 5.23 6.15
CA LEU A 701 -46.41 5.96 5.11
C LEU A 701 -47.02 5.69 3.72
N PRO A 702 -47.80 6.62 3.13
CA PRO A 702 -48.41 6.45 1.81
C PRO A 702 -47.45 6.78 0.65
N SER A 703 -46.62 7.80 0.82
CA SER A 703 -45.62 8.24 -0.14
C SER A 703 -44.43 8.83 0.60
N ILE A 704 -43.24 8.76 -0.02
CA ILE A 704 -42.03 9.42 0.45
C ILE A 704 -41.46 10.26 -0.69
N GLN A 705 -41.24 11.54 -0.44
CA GLN A 705 -40.79 12.49 -1.45
C GLN A 705 -39.38 12.99 -1.12
N PHE A 706 -38.42 12.69 -1.99
CA PHE A 706 -37.09 13.29 -2.01
C PHE A 706 -37.18 14.63 -2.73
N SER A 707 -37.47 15.68 -1.95
CA SER A 707 -37.57 17.06 -2.40
C SER A 707 -36.81 17.97 -1.44
N PRO A 708 -36.53 19.25 -1.79
CA PRO A 708 -35.97 20.24 -0.86
C PRO A 708 -36.95 20.63 0.28
N SER A 709 -38.00 19.83 0.51
CA SER A 709 -39.03 20.04 1.53
C SER A 709 -38.49 19.94 2.97
N SER A 710 -39.36 20.21 3.93
CA SER A 710 -39.07 20.23 5.36
C SER A 710 -38.49 18.93 5.93
N LEU A 711 -38.82 17.75 5.36
CA LEU A 711 -38.45 16.45 5.95
C LEU A 711 -36.94 16.19 5.93
N TRP A 712 -36.25 16.60 4.87
CA TRP A 712 -34.82 16.31 4.65
C TRP A 712 -33.93 17.53 4.94
N ARG A 713 -34.53 18.69 5.22
CA ARG A 713 -33.85 20.00 5.26
C ARG A 713 -32.62 20.04 6.17
N HIS A 714 -32.66 19.33 7.30
CA HIS A 714 -31.58 19.30 8.28
C HIS A 714 -30.70 18.04 8.17
N MET A 715 -31.00 17.10 7.27
CA MET A 715 -30.30 15.82 7.12
C MET A 715 -29.16 15.90 6.08
N SER A 716 -28.29 16.90 6.20
CA SER A 716 -27.22 17.18 5.22
C SER A 716 -26.13 16.10 5.17
N ARG A 717 -25.92 15.36 6.26
CA ARG A 717 -24.91 14.30 6.42
C ARG A 717 -25.43 12.88 6.17
N LEU A 718 -26.69 12.74 5.73
CA LEU A 718 -27.32 11.45 5.48
C LEU A 718 -26.64 10.73 4.30
N LYS A 719 -26.03 9.57 4.57
CA LYS A 719 -25.32 8.74 3.60
C LYS A 719 -26.16 7.57 3.08
N GLY A 720 -27.05 7.01 3.90
CA GLY A 720 -27.82 5.83 3.57
C GLY A 720 -29.29 5.91 3.98
N ILE A 721 -30.19 5.43 3.11
CA ILE A 721 -31.61 5.27 3.41
C ILE A 721 -32.07 3.85 3.09
N ILE A 722 -32.66 3.19 4.07
CA ILE A 722 -33.26 1.87 3.92
C ILE A 722 -34.76 2.01 4.17
N ILE A 723 -35.59 1.54 3.24
CA ILE A 723 -37.04 1.46 3.41
C ILE A 723 -37.45 0.01 3.23
N SER A 724 -38.00 -0.60 4.28
CA SER A 724 -38.37 -2.01 4.23
C SER A 724 -39.71 -2.32 4.88
N GLY A 725 -40.52 -3.20 4.27
CA GLY A 725 -41.75 -3.72 4.88
C GLY A 725 -42.91 -2.72 4.98
N CYS A 726 -42.79 -1.56 4.35
CA CYS A 726 -43.83 -0.53 4.33
C CYS A 726 -44.95 -0.93 3.34
N CYS A 727 -45.96 -1.64 3.83
CA CYS A 727 -46.97 -2.30 3.00
C CYS A 727 -47.96 -1.34 2.28
N ASN A 728 -48.08 -0.10 2.76
CA ASN A 728 -48.94 0.93 2.19
C ASN A 728 -48.19 2.01 1.40
N LEU A 729 -46.86 1.89 1.28
CA LEU A 729 -46.07 2.82 0.49
C LEU A 729 -46.36 2.59 -0.99
N GLU A 730 -46.98 3.57 -1.64
CA GLU A 730 -47.36 3.53 -3.05
C GLU A 730 -46.34 4.24 -3.93
N ASN A 731 -45.78 5.36 -3.48
CA ASN A 731 -44.89 6.19 -4.31
C ASN A 731 -43.63 6.61 -3.56
N VAL A 732 -42.47 6.32 -4.16
CA VAL A 732 -41.16 6.90 -3.83
C VAL A 732 -40.88 7.95 -4.89
N ILE A 733 -41.04 9.22 -4.54
CA ILE A 733 -41.03 10.34 -5.47
C ILE A 733 -39.69 11.06 -5.39
N ILE A 734 -39.03 11.27 -6.54
CA ILE A 734 -37.82 12.11 -6.65
C ILE A 734 -38.24 13.37 -7.42
N THR A 735 -38.11 14.55 -6.80
CA THR A 735 -38.53 15.83 -7.42
C THR A 735 -37.40 16.85 -7.42
N GLY A 736 -37.26 17.58 -8.53
CA GLY A 736 -36.29 18.66 -8.70
C GLY A 736 -36.89 19.97 -8.21
N GLY A 737 -36.13 20.78 -7.48
CA GLY A 737 -36.60 22.07 -6.99
C GLY A 737 -36.05 23.24 -7.79
N GLU A 738 -36.92 24.12 -8.28
CA GLU A 738 -36.58 25.55 -8.40
C GLU A 738 -36.74 26.20 -7.02
N TYR A 739 -35.66 26.79 -6.50
CA TYR A 739 -35.68 27.53 -5.24
C TYR A 739 -36.34 28.90 -5.48
N LYS A 740 -37.65 29.02 -5.20
CA LYS A 740 -38.30 30.33 -5.06
C LYS A 740 -38.17 30.81 -3.61
N GLY A 741 -37.16 31.62 -3.36
CA GLY A 741 -37.11 32.63 -2.30
C GLY A 741 -37.25 32.14 -0.86
N GLU A 742 -36.12 31.88 -0.20
CA GLU A 742 -35.66 32.61 1.01
C GLU A 742 -34.28 32.06 1.38
N GLN A 743 -33.28 32.93 1.39
CA GLN A 743 -31.88 32.53 1.59
C GLN A 743 -31.66 31.83 2.94
N PRO A 744 -30.92 30.72 2.96
CA PRO A 744 -30.26 30.26 4.15
C PRO A 744 -28.75 30.58 4.07
N TRP A 745 -28.33 31.49 4.98
CA TRP A 745 -26.98 31.73 5.53
C TRP A 745 -25.78 31.93 4.58
N SER A 746 -25.33 33.18 4.58
CA SER A 746 -23.92 33.57 4.40
C SER A 746 -23.03 32.72 5.32
N LEU A 747 -22.11 31.96 4.71
CA LEU A 747 -20.99 31.34 5.39
C LEU A 747 -19.84 32.36 5.45
N ASP A 748 -19.96 33.34 6.35
CA ASP A 748 -18.87 34.24 6.69
C ASP A 748 -18.44 33.97 8.13
N ARG A 749 -17.63 32.91 8.31
CA ARG A 749 -16.73 32.75 9.47
C ARG A 749 -15.42 32.08 9.05
N THR A 750 -14.44 32.96 8.83
CA THR A 750 -13.02 32.79 9.22
C THR A 750 -12.24 31.62 8.62
N VAL A 751 -11.80 31.81 7.37
CA VAL A 751 -10.41 31.52 7.01
C VAL A 751 -9.52 32.55 7.72
N SER A 752 -9.06 32.21 8.92
CA SER A 752 -7.89 32.86 9.52
C SER A 752 -6.63 32.33 8.83
N MET A 753 -6.33 32.85 7.64
CA MET A 753 -4.97 32.80 7.11
C MET A 753 -4.19 34.01 7.63
N MET A 754 -3.03 33.69 8.21
CA MET A 754 -2.04 34.60 8.75
C MET A 754 -1.78 35.78 7.82
N ARG A 755 -1.93 37.00 8.34
CA ARG A 755 -1.34 38.21 7.77
C ARG A 755 0.17 38.18 8.01
N TYR A 756 0.95 37.83 7.00
CA TYR A 756 2.31 38.37 6.86
C TYR A 756 2.21 39.74 6.19
N ARG A 757 2.73 40.77 6.88
CA ARG A 757 2.92 42.15 6.40
C ARG A 757 4.00 42.19 5.32
N VAL A 758 3.80 42.95 4.24
CA VAL A 758 4.73 43.96 3.65
C VAL A 758 3.87 44.96 2.81
N PRO A 759 4.19 46.28 2.75
CA PRO A 759 3.22 47.36 2.47
C PRO A 759 3.28 48.01 1.07
N ASP A 760 2.17 48.68 0.74
CA ASP A 760 1.92 49.88 -0.07
C ASP A 760 2.53 50.06 -1.49
N LYS A 761 1.62 50.12 -2.49
CA LYS A 761 1.52 51.17 -3.53
C LYS A 761 0.29 50.98 -4.44
N PRO A 762 -0.44 52.04 -4.85
CA PRO A 762 -1.50 51.94 -5.85
C PRO A 762 -1.03 52.45 -7.21
N LEU A 763 -1.25 51.68 -8.28
CA LEU A 763 -1.22 52.14 -9.69
C LEU A 763 -2.31 51.32 -10.42
N ASP A 764 -3.46 51.93 -10.71
CA ASP A 764 -3.80 52.68 -11.93
C ASP A 764 -4.18 51.72 -13.08
N VAL A 765 -5.47 51.75 -13.43
CA VAL A 765 -6.11 50.89 -14.42
C VAL A 765 -6.49 51.79 -15.58
N ASP A 766 -5.83 51.62 -16.73
CA ASP A 766 -6.40 52.05 -17.99
C ASP A 766 -5.94 51.17 -19.15
N SER A 767 -6.85 51.00 -20.11
CA SER A 767 -6.66 50.41 -21.45
C SER A 767 -6.60 48.86 -21.51
N VAL A 768 -7.25 48.14 -22.42
CA VAL A 768 -7.89 48.54 -23.68
C VAL A 768 -8.66 47.34 -24.29
N TYR A 769 -9.77 47.65 -24.99
CA TYR A 769 -10.45 46.90 -26.07
C TYR A 769 -11.50 45.79 -25.80
N ARG A 770 -12.75 46.17 -26.03
CA ARG A 770 -13.79 45.49 -26.85
C ARG A 770 -14.00 46.37 -28.12
N PRO A 771 -14.62 45.93 -29.26
CA PRO A 771 -15.85 45.11 -29.33
C PRO A 771 -16.02 44.13 -30.55
N GLN A 772 -16.78 43.05 -30.34
CA GLN A 772 -18.07 42.66 -30.97
C GLN A 772 -18.04 42.00 -32.36
N THR A 773 -18.59 40.77 -32.42
CA THR A 773 -19.74 40.42 -33.26
C THR A 773 -20.57 39.30 -32.61
N SER A 774 -21.86 39.37 -32.89
CA SER A 774 -23.02 38.75 -32.25
C SER A 774 -23.27 37.28 -32.60
N GLN A 775 -23.64 36.46 -31.60
CA GLN A 775 -24.58 35.35 -31.77
C GLN A 775 -25.26 34.98 -30.43
N SER A 776 -26.60 35.13 -30.46
CA SER A 776 -27.66 34.53 -29.63
C SER A 776 -27.47 34.36 -28.11
N LEU A 777 -28.30 35.12 -27.39
CA LEU A 777 -28.78 34.86 -26.04
C LEU A 777 -29.54 33.51 -25.97
N ASP A 778 -29.09 32.63 -25.07
CA ASP A 778 -29.86 31.74 -24.18
C ASP A 778 -28.80 30.93 -23.38
N MET A 779 -28.90 30.57 -22.10
CA MET A 779 -30.01 30.49 -21.16
C MET A 779 -29.39 30.33 -19.75
N ASP A 780 -30.07 30.84 -18.73
CA ASP A 780 -29.73 30.80 -17.30
C ASP A 780 -29.14 29.46 -16.79
N CYS A 781 -27.87 29.46 -16.34
CA CYS A 781 -27.34 28.43 -15.44
C CYS A 781 -27.51 28.86 -13.98
N ARG A 782 -28.75 28.80 -13.47
CA ARG A 782 -28.99 28.80 -12.01
C ARG A 782 -28.53 27.44 -11.49
N LYS A 783 -27.41 27.39 -10.76
CA LYS A 783 -26.92 26.15 -10.12
C LYS A 783 -28.01 25.60 -9.18
N LEU A 784 -28.63 24.49 -9.56
CA LEU A 784 -29.53 23.71 -8.72
C LEU A 784 -28.73 23.20 -7.51
N VAL A 785 -29.25 23.37 -6.29
CA VAL A 785 -28.67 22.76 -5.09
C VAL A 785 -28.97 21.26 -5.14
N PRO A 786 -27.98 20.37 -5.06
CA PRO A 786 -28.20 18.93 -5.13
C PRO A 786 -29.06 18.44 -3.96
N LEU A 787 -30.04 17.59 -4.26
CA LEU A 787 -30.89 16.92 -3.27
C LEU A 787 -30.06 15.93 -2.47
N LEU A 788 -30.04 16.07 -1.14
CA LEU A 788 -29.30 15.19 -0.23
C LEU A 788 -27.83 14.99 -0.69
N PRO A 789 -26.97 16.02 -0.57
CA PRO A 789 -25.63 16.04 -1.18
C PRO A 789 -24.68 14.94 -0.69
N SER A 790 -24.99 14.30 0.44
CA SER A 790 -24.17 13.23 1.01
C SER A 790 -24.72 11.83 0.75
N LEU A 791 -25.89 11.69 0.11
CA LEU A 791 -26.58 10.40 -0.03
C LEU A 791 -25.86 9.51 -1.04
N GLN A 792 -25.37 8.37 -0.56
CA GLN A 792 -24.56 7.41 -1.31
C GLN A 792 -25.29 6.09 -1.57
N SER A 793 -26.24 5.69 -0.71
CA SER A 793 -26.93 4.40 -0.81
C SER A 793 -28.44 4.51 -0.53
N ILE A 794 -29.24 3.87 -1.39
CA ILE A 794 -30.68 3.65 -1.17
C ILE A 794 -30.98 2.16 -1.28
N ILE A 795 -31.69 1.64 -0.28
CA ILE A 795 -32.12 0.23 -0.25
C ILE A 795 -33.65 0.17 -0.05
N LEU A 796 -34.35 -0.44 -1.01
CA LEU A 796 -35.81 -0.61 -0.99
C LEU A 796 -36.15 -2.10 -0.92
N ARG A 797 -36.83 -2.57 0.14
CA ARG A 797 -37.11 -4.00 0.34
C ARG A 797 -38.55 -4.30 0.74
N LYS A 798 -39.14 -5.36 0.20
CA LYS A 798 -40.47 -5.84 0.61
C LYS A 798 -41.54 -4.73 0.55
N LEU A 799 -41.59 -3.99 -0.56
CA LEU A 799 -42.55 -2.91 -0.78
C LEU A 799 -43.58 -3.36 -1.83
N PRO A 800 -44.69 -3.99 -1.41
CA PRO A 800 -45.57 -4.68 -2.34
C PRO A 800 -46.33 -3.75 -3.29
N LYS A 801 -46.55 -2.48 -2.91
CA LYS A 801 -47.31 -1.48 -3.68
C LYS A 801 -46.45 -0.36 -4.29
N ALA A 802 -45.17 -0.27 -3.92
CA ALA A 802 -44.37 0.91 -4.22
C ALA A 802 -43.97 0.99 -5.69
N LYS A 803 -44.07 2.20 -6.23
CA LYS A 803 -43.53 2.65 -7.52
C LYS A 803 -42.50 3.76 -7.26
N ILE A 804 -41.48 3.84 -8.10
CA ILE A 804 -40.51 4.93 -8.05
C ILE A 804 -40.87 5.94 -9.14
N VAL A 805 -41.29 7.13 -8.72
CA VAL A 805 -41.78 8.19 -9.58
C VAL A 805 -40.74 9.30 -9.66
N TRP A 806 -40.33 9.67 -10.86
CA TRP A 806 -39.44 10.78 -11.11
C TRP A 806 -40.23 11.98 -11.66
N GLN A 807 -40.16 13.11 -10.97
CA GLN A 807 -40.82 14.37 -11.29
C GLN A 807 -39.78 15.52 -11.41
N GLY A 808 -38.62 15.21 -11.99
CA GLY A 808 -37.47 16.12 -12.09
C GLY A 808 -36.44 15.93 -10.97
N GLY A 809 -35.24 16.50 -11.12
CA GLY A 809 -34.16 16.45 -10.14
C GLY A 809 -33.19 15.27 -10.31
N SER A 810 -32.05 15.33 -9.61
CA SER A 810 -31.00 14.31 -9.68
C SER A 810 -30.43 14.02 -8.29
N LEU A 811 -30.19 12.74 -7.99
CA LEU A 811 -29.41 12.34 -6.82
C LEU A 811 -27.96 12.18 -7.25
N GLU A 812 -27.25 13.31 -7.31
CA GLU A 812 -25.95 13.42 -7.96
C GLU A 812 -24.89 12.46 -7.41
N TYR A 813 -24.92 12.19 -6.10
CA TYR A 813 -23.90 11.42 -5.38
C TYR A 813 -24.30 9.98 -5.06
N LEU A 814 -25.50 9.55 -5.48
CA LEU A 814 -25.97 8.18 -5.23
C LEU A 814 -25.07 7.18 -5.96
N SER A 815 -24.42 6.31 -5.21
CA SER A 815 -23.44 5.34 -5.71
C SER A 815 -23.98 3.91 -5.76
N SER A 816 -24.94 3.56 -4.90
CA SER A 816 -25.51 2.22 -4.78
C SER A 816 -27.03 2.29 -4.64
N LEU A 817 -27.75 1.51 -5.45
CA LEU A 817 -29.20 1.35 -5.39
C LEU A 817 -29.55 -0.15 -5.39
N SER A 818 -30.22 -0.60 -4.33
CA SER A 818 -30.64 -2.00 -4.18
C SER A 818 -32.15 -2.10 -3.97
N ILE A 819 -32.83 -2.88 -4.82
CA ILE A 819 -34.28 -3.09 -4.76
C ILE A 819 -34.59 -4.58 -4.69
N SER A 820 -35.37 -4.98 -3.69
CA SER A 820 -35.70 -6.39 -3.46
C SER A 820 -37.15 -6.66 -3.07
N SER A 821 -37.75 -7.72 -3.60
CA SER A 821 -39.09 -8.21 -3.24
C SER A 821 -40.20 -7.14 -3.33
N CYS A 822 -40.19 -6.33 -4.38
CA CYS A 822 -41.22 -5.33 -4.68
C CYS A 822 -42.13 -5.84 -5.81
N SER A 823 -43.34 -6.28 -5.47
CA SER A 823 -44.20 -7.04 -6.40
C SER A 823 -44.89 -6.20 -7.47
N VAL A 824 -45.19 -4.92 -7.23
CA VAL A 824 -45.94 -4.06 -8.19
C VAL A 824 -45.00 -3.27 -9.10
N LEU A 825 -43.69 -3.25 -8.82
CA LEU A 825 -42.74 -2.46 -9.59
C LEU A 825 -42.61 -3.02 -11.02
N GLU A 826 -43.21 -2.32 -11.99
CA GLU A 826 -43.14 -2.68 -13.42
C GLU A 826 -41.93 -2.04 -14.13
N HIS A 827 -41.55 -0.82 -13.70
CA HIS A 827 -40.41 -0.05 -14.22
C HIS A 827 -39.55 0.44 -13.04
N LEU A 828 -38.23 0.56 -13.22
CA LEU A 828 -37.35 1.10 -12.18
C LEU A 828 -37.65 2.58 -11.93
N ILE A 829 -37.91 3.34 -12.99
CA ILE A 829 -38.27 4.77 -12.94
C ILE A 829 -39.51 4.97 -13.81
N SER A 830 -40.58 5.48 -13.22
CA SER A 830 -41.75 6.01 -13.95
C SER A 830 -41.69 7.52 -14.01
N TYR A 831 -41.96 8.09 -15.18
CA TYR A 831 -42.01 9.54 -15.41
C TYR A 831 -43.44 10.01 -15.23
N ASP A 832 -43.62 11.13 -14.54
CA ASP A 832 -44.95 11.76 -14.47
C ASP A 832 -45.27 12.43 -15.81
N THR A 833 -46.34 11.98 -16.46
CA THR A 833 -46.67 12.31 -17.84
C THR A 833 -47.29 13.70 -18.02
N GLU A 834 -47.47 14.48 -16.94
CA GLU A 834 -48.20 15.75 -17.00
C GLU A 834 -47.35 17.01 -17.28
N GLY A 835 -46.07 16.89 -17.64
CA GLY A 835 -45.25 18.11 -17.87
C GLY A 835 -44.02 18.02 -18.77
N LEU A 836 -43.66 16.86 -19.31
CA LEU A 836 -42.45 16.73 -20.14
C LEU A 836 -42.80 16.89 -21.62
N SER A 837 -42.35 17.99 -22.22
CA SER A 837 -42.33 18.17 -23.66
C SER A 837 -41.55 17.03 -24.31
N HIS A 838 -42.19 16.34 -25.26
CA HIS A 838 -41.56 15.33 -26.10
C HIS A 838 -40.28 15.91 -26.75
N GLY A 839 -39.09 15.52 -26.27
CA GLY A 839 -37.83 15.85 -26.94
C GLY A 839 -36.64 16.29 -26.07
N SER A 840 -36.70 16.28 -24.73
CA SER A 840 -35.49 16.55 -23.92
C SER A 840 -34.52 15.35 -23.90
N PRO A 841 -33.19 15.57 -23.90
CA PRO A 841 -32.20 14.50 -23.86
C PRO A 841 -32.31 13.72 -22.54
N ALA A 842 -31.98 12.43 -22.57
CA ALA A 842 -32.04 11.51 -21.43
C ALA A 842 -31.40 12.12 -20.15
N GLU A 843 -32.22 12.71 -19.28
CA GLU A 843 -31.76 13.25 -18.02
C GLU A 843 -31.28 12.11 -17.10
N THR A 844 -30.08 12.28 -16.55
CA THR A 844 -29.44 11.27 -15.70
C THR A 844 -29.94 11.43 -14.26
N VAL A 845 -30.91 10.59 -13.88
CA VAL A 845 -31.47 10.58 -12.52
C VAL A 845 -30.42 10.19 -11.47
N PHE A 846 -29.53 9.25 -11.83
CA PHE A 846 -28.44 8.75 -10.98
C PHE A 846 -27.08 8.79 -11.72
N PRO A 847 -26.43 9.96 -11.84
CA PRO A 847 -25.23 10.12 -12.65
C PRO A 847 -24.00 9.38 -12.07
N SER A 848 -23.90 9.30 -10.74
CA SER A 848 -22.77 8.66 -10.04
C SER A 848 -23.04 7.20 -9.63
N LEU A 849 -24.13 6.60 -10.08
CA LEU A 849 -24.51 5.23 -9.68
C LEU A 849 -23.47 4.23 -10.20
N LYS A 850 -22.82 3.51 -9.29
CA LYS A 850 -21.81 2.48 -9.59
C LYS A 850 -22.39 1.09 -9.49
N GLU A 851 -23.32 0.87 -8.58
CA GLU A 851 -23.91 -0.44 -8.27
C GLU A 851 -25.44 -0.40 -8.33
N LEU A 852 -26.02 -1.30 -9.12
CA LEU A 852 -27.47 -1.50 -9.19
C LEU A 852 -27.81 -2.98 -8.94
N GLU A 853 -28.57 -3.23 -7.88
CA GLU A 853 -29.03 -4.58 -7.52
C GLU A 853 -30.55 -4.70 -7.63
N LEU A 854 -31.02 -5.69 -8.39
CA LEU A 854 -32.42 -6.00 -8.62
C LEU A 854 -32.70 -7.46 -8.24
N HIS A 855 -33.49 -7.65 -7.19
CA HIS A 855 -33.73 -8.97 -6.59
C HIS A 855 -35.22 -9.26 -6.45
N ASP A 856 -35.68 -10.41 -6.95
CA ASP A 856 -37.02 -10.93 -6.70
C ASP A 856 -38.13 -9.92 -7.08
N LEU A 857 -38.07 -9.42 -8.31
CA LEU A 857 -39.02 -8.45 -8.87
C LEU A 857 -39.88 -9.14 -9.95
N PRO A 858 -41.00 -9.79 -9.58
CA PRO A 858 -41.72 -10.69 -10.48
C PRO A 858 -42.46 -9.96 -11.62
N ASN A 859 -42.85 -8.70 -11.42
CA ASN A 859 -43.60 -7.90 -12.40
C ASN A 859 -42.76 -6.86 -13.16
N MET A 860 -41.48 -6.72 -12.83
CA MET A 860 -40.60 -5.76 -13.50
C MET A 860 -40.42 -6.16 -14.96
N ARG A 861 -40.68 -5.24 -15.89
CA ARG A 861 -40.62 -5.47 -17.35
C ARG A 861 -39.41 -4.80 -18.00
N SER A 862 -39.05 -3.62 -17.51
CA SER A 862 -37.92 -2.80 -18.00
C SER A 862 -37.35 -1.91 -16.89
N ILE A 863 -36.17 -1.33 -17.12
CA ILE A 863 -35.57 -0.35 -16.19
C ILE A 863 -36.13 1.05 -16.46
N GLY A 864 -36.17 1.51 -17.71
CA GLY A 864 -36.87 2.75 -18.12
C GLY A 864 -38.25 2.50 -18.74
N PRO A 865 -39.06 3.55 -19.01
CA PRO A 865 -40.24 3.47 -19.86
C PRO A 865 -39.89 2.92 -21.24
N GLU A 866 -40.85 2.27 -21.91
CA GLU A 866 -40.61 1.59 -23.19
C GLU A 866 -40.09 2.50 -24.33
N SER A 867 -40.19 3.83 -24.18
CA SER A 867 -39.79 4.83 -25.17
C SER A 867 -38.47 5.55 -24.89
N ILE A 868 -37.84 5.39 -23.72
CA ILE A 868 -36.65 6.17 -23.31
C ILE A 868 -35.59 5.27 -22.67
N ALA A 869 -34.38 5.25 -23.24
CA ALA A 869 -33.23 4.58 -22.61
C ALA A 869 -32.69 5.42 -21.44
N VAL A 870 -32.51 4.78 -20.27
CA VAL A 870 -31.98 5.45 -19.08
C VAL A 870 -30.45 5.41 -19.13
N ASN A 871 -29.82 6.57 -18.96
CA ASN A 871 -28.37 6.68 -18.97
C ASN A 871 -27.80 6.53 -17.56
N PHE A 872 -26.89 5.56 -17.37
CA PHE A 872 -26.10 5.38 -16.15
C PHE A 872 -24.61 5.46 -16.50
N PRO A 873 -24.03 6.68 -16.56
CA PRO A 873 -22.68 6.87 -17.07
C PRO A 873 -21.60 6.23 -16.20
N SER A 874 -21.85 6.06 -14.90
CA SER A 874 -20.87 5.52 -13.94
C SER A 874 -21.09 4.06 -13.53
N LEU A 875 -22.10 3.38 -14.10
CA LEU A 875 -22.51 2.04 -13.63
C LEU A 875 -21.42 1.02 -13.94
N ALA A 876 -20.87 0.42 -12.89
CA ALA A 876 -19.79 -0.56 -12.97
C ALA A 876 -20.28 -2.00 -12.71
N SER A 877 -21.31 -2.17 -11.87
CA SER A 877 -21.87 -3.46 -11.48
C SER A 877 -23.39 -3.46 -11.55
N LEU A 878 -23.96 -4.47 -12.23
CA LEU A 878 -25.39 -4.72 -12.32
C LEU A 878 -25.67 -6.17 -11.88
N LYS A 879 -26.56 -6.35 -10.91
CA LYS A 879 -26.96 -7.66 -10.40
C LYS A 879 -28.45 -7.87 -10.57
N VAL A 880 -28.84 -8.94 -11.28
CA VAL A 880 -30.24 -9.26 -11.55
C VAL A 880 -30.52 -10.70 -11.13
N VAL A 881 -31.40 -10.88 -10.14
CA VAL A 881 -31.73 -12.19 -9.58
C VAL A 881 -33.25 -12.33 -9.46
N ARG A 882 -33.81 -13.41 -10.04
CA ARG A 882 -35.25 -13.74 -9.97
C ARG A 882 -36.20 -12.64 -10.50
N CYS A 883 -35.81 -11.90 -11.54
CA CYS A 883 -36.66 -10.91 -12.23
C CYS A 883 -37.24 -11.51 -13.53
N SER A 884 -38.20 -12.42 -13.42
CA SER A 884 -38.62 -13.28 -14.55
C SER A 884 -39.28 -12.56 -15.73
N ARG A 885 -39.87 -11.38 -15.50
CA ARG A 885 -40.55 -10.59 -16.54
C ARG A 885 -39.66 -9.49 -17.15
N LEU A 886 -38.46 -9.29 -16.59
CA LEU A 886 -37.51 -8.29 -17.09
C LEU A 886 -36.89 -8.84 -18.37
N LYS A 887 -37.48 -8.49 -19.50
CA LYS A 887 -37.08 -8.97 -20.84
C LYS A 887 -36.27 -7.94 -21.62
N LYS A 888 -36.31 -6.67 -21.23
CA LYS A 888 -35.57 -5.58 -21.86
C LYS A 888 -34.85 -4.76 -20.79
N LEU A 889 -33.59 -4.39 -21.01
CA LEU A 889 -32.82 -3.55 -20.09
C LEU A 889 -33.00 -2.06 -20.36
N ASN A 890 -33.06 -1.63 -21.62
CA ASN A 890 -33.23 -0.22 -22.04
C ASN A 890 -32.36 0.76 -21.20
N LEU A 891 -31.06 0.45 -21.09
CA LEU A 891 -30.10 1.26 -20.35
C LEU A 891 -28.82 1.50 -21.16
N VAL A 892 -28.20 2.66 -20.96
CA VAL A 892 -26.87 3.01 -21.47
C VAL A 892 -25.89 2.98 -20.30
N ALA A 893 -24.95 2.03 -20.30
CA ALA A 893 -23.93 1.89 -19.25
C ALA A 893 -22.57 1.55 -19.85
N GLY A 894 -21.89 2.56 -20.41
CA GLY A 894 -20.60 2.40 -21.08
C GLY A 894 -19.45 1.95 -20.17
N CYS A 895 -19.62 2.04 -18.84
CA CYS A 895 -18.62 1.67 -17.84
C CYS A 895 -18.87 0.30 -17.17
N LEU A 896 -19.86 -0.48 -17.63
CA LEU A 896 -20.25 -1.72 -16.96
C LEU A 896 -19.17 -2.80 -17.08
N LYS A 897 -18.57 -3.16 -15.95
CA LYS A 897 -17.54 -4.21 -15.86
C LYS A 897 -18.11 -5.56 -15.47
N GLU A 898 -19.23 -5.58 -14.76
CA GLU A 898 -19.79 -6.79 -14.17
C GLU A 898 -21.31 -6.83 -14.26
N LEU A 899 -21.83 -7.91 -14.83
CA LEU A 899 -23.25 -8.26 -14.88
C LEU A 899 -23.46 -9.63 -14.25
N GLN A 900 -23.98 -9.67 -13.03
CA GLN A 900 -24.32 -10.91 -12.34
C GLN A 900 -25.78 -11.29 -12.63
N CYS A 901 -26.00 -12.38 -13.36
CA CYS A 901 -27.35 -12.87 -13.65
C CYS A 901 -27.43 -14.42 -13.77
N THR A 902 -28.65 -14.98 -13.67
CA THR A 902 -28.87 -16.41 -13.93
C THR A 902 -28.85 -16.69 -15.44
N GLN A 903 -28.26 -17.81 -15.86
CA GLN A 903 -28.17 -18.19 -17.29
C GLN A 903 -29.55 -18.24 -17.97
N THR A 904 -30.57 -18.71 -17.25
CA THR A 904 -31.94 -18.80 -17.75
C THR A 904 -32.58 -17.44 -18.00
N TRP A 905 -32.16 -16.40 -17.28
CA TRP A 905 -32.60 -15.03 -17.50
C TRP A 905 -31.86 -14.40 -18.68
N TRP A 906 -30.53 -14.54 -18.73
CA TRP A 906 -29.69 -14.05 -19.84
C TRP A 906 -30.20 -14.53 -21.20
N ASN A 907 -30.51 -15.82 -21.30
CA ASN A 907 -31.01 -16.42 -22.54
C ASN A 907 -32.41 -15.93 -22.95
N LYS A 908 -33.19 -15.36 -22.03
CA LYS A 908 -34.56 -14.84 -22.29
C LYS A 908 -34.58 -13.33 -22.57
N LEU A 909 -33.44 -12.65 -22.48
CA LEU A 909 -33.35 -11.22 -22.71
C LEU A 909 -33.54 -10.90 -24.21
N VAL A 910 -34.35 -9.89 -24.51
CA VAL A 910 -34.58 -9.38 -25.85
C VAL A 910 -33.68 -8.15 -26.04
N TRP A 911 -32.81 -8.20 -27.06
CA TRP A 911 -31.86 -7.14 -27.39
C TRP A 911 -32.36 -6.32 -28.59
N GLU A 912 -32.20 -5.01 -28.53
CA GLU A 912 -32.56 -4.10 -29.64
C GLU A 912 -31.49 -4.08 -30.74
N ASP A 913 -30.23 -4.37 -30.39
CA ASP A 913 -29.09 -4.51 -31.30
C ASP A 913 -28.19 -5.67 -30.83
N GLU A 914 -27.72 -6.51 -31.76
CA GLU A 914 -26.74 -7.58 -31.49
C GLU A 914 -25.38 -7.01 -31.05
N ASN A 915 -25.03 -5.77 -31.43
CA ASN A 915 -23.83 -5.09 -30.91
C ASN A 915 -23.96 -4.77 -29.41
N LEU A 916 -25.14 -4.42 -28.91
CA LEU A 916 -25.34 -4.22 -27.47
C LEU A 916 -25.14 -5.54 -26.72
N LYS A 917 -25.71 -6.64 -27.24
CA LYS A 917 -25.54 -7.97 -26.66
C LYS A 917 -24.08 -8.39 -26.55
N THR A 918 -23.25 -8.13 -27.57
CA THR A 918 -21.81 -8.44 -27.51
C THR A 918 -21.06 -7.56 -26.51
N VAL A 919 -21.43 -6.28 -26.39
CA VAL A 919 -20.87 -5.37 -25.37
C VAL A 919 -21.12 -5.91 -23.96
N PHE A 920 -22.35 -6.32 -23.65
CA PHE A 920 -22.69 -6.85 -22.33
C PHE A 920 -22.16 -8.27 -22.08
N LEU A 921 -21.99 -9.11 -23.12
CA LEU A 921 -21.51 -10.49 -22.99
C LEU A 921 -20.13 -10.56 -22.34
N SER A 922 -19.25 -9.59 -22.62
CA SER A 922 -17.90 -9.54 -22.02
C SER A 922 -17.92 -9.29 -20.50
N SER A 923 -19.02 -8.74 -19.98
CA SER A 923 -19.19 -8.39 -18.57
C SER A 923 -20.01 -9.41 -17.78
N VAL A 924 -20.58 -10.46 -18.42
CA VAL A 924 -21.44 -11.45 -17.74
C VAL A 924 -20.63 -12.36 -16.82
N LYS A 925 -21.05 -12.43 -15.55
CA LYS A 925 -20.61 -13.44 -14.60
C LYS A 925 -21.81 -14.29 -14.16
N PRO A 926 -21.74 -15.62 -14.25
CA PRO A 926 -22.83 -16.48 -13.78
C PRO A 926 -22.99 -16.36 -12.25
N LEU A 927 -24.23 -16.26 -11.77
CA LEU A 927 -24.50 -16.46 -10.34
C LEU A 927 -24.24 -17.92 -9.97
N ALA A 928 -23.41 -18.13 -8.96
CA ALA A 928 -23.15 -19.43 -8.35
C ALA A 928 -24.38 -20.00 -7.62
#